data_AF-A0A9E1UQS8-F1
#
_entry.id   AF-A0A9E1UQS8-F1
#
_cell.length_a   1.000
_cell.length_b   1.000
_cell.length_c   1.000
_cell.angle_alpha   90.00
_cell.angle_beta   90.00
_cell.angle_gamma   90.00
#
_symmetry.space_group_name_H-M   'P 1'
#
loop_
_entity.id
_entity.type
_entity.pdbx_description
1 polymer ?
#
loop_
_entity_poly.entity_id
_entity_poly.type
_entity_poly.pdbx_seq_one_letter_code
_entity_poly.pdbx_strand_id
1 'polypeptide(L)'
;MLRILLVLLAATLITPASGDPMLTVDSMPRVLFTGDSQTCGRNLGIDFPQLLEPLFPMRVINTAVGGSNSSALLRAMTGGTIRIAKGDRVLHGVKVRWGMGPFPGQGITVSGQRYTIDFIDEHPGTPDTEIHLVEAAVESYEGKDYAIDPGWDHRVARWQPDVVVLMYINDGTMPPNKREDWREMIRRIRSMGAVPVLMSPIPVDDARQGGNHPGDNHRRVAQNAAAIRGIAESEKCWFVDVYHLTFALDPVLRTIIQDGIHPDTDGQTVILDGLSWVFREMGLPTARPFIKGWQIDEPAQALAPDHPGVPLRTAQPDHPNPKRQLTEGFSVAAFRRWDEYGLLARPDGHSLPFAKSLLLRVGAAEDETPTHLQLKGTGIRQVLFPVGGRLVPGPMESDKAGLHQVTLPAGAVVDDAFRVVLESDGDGGIDWFAVRTNGPDTPKWKAPDNQYREYRVEADHTRAGNLVTNPGCRTDDAWELAEGTVFNRAFTREVGPLGFVGKTRGRLATLGEPGPARAYDTLRVTGSALGNNGAFRIRQKQEDGRFVIRRRNKDMETGLAATLEHSDGCPLVPGDSCIELPSSDAAAEQQLVVPAGTKRLRISFFHRVWDDQRLGTRDVPTAPARVVLSGAGFSREFAAPPSFQWRKFTTEIPAPVGKLTLRLLGRPDGRQLFTGFAIHAVE
;
A
#
# COMPACT_ATOMS: atom_id res chain seq x y z
N MET A 1 -26.33 48.77 -4.80
CA MET A 1 -27.23 47.92 -5.61
C MET A 1 -26.42 47.24 -6.71
N LEU A 2 -25.69 46.16 -6.37
CA LEU A 2 -24.88 45.39 -7.32
C LEU A 2 -25.40 43.95 -7.30
N ARG A 3 -25.93 43.49 -8.45
CA ARG A 3 -26.53 42.16 -8.62
C ARG A 3 -25.41 41.12 -8.62
N ILE A 4 -25.31 40.35 -7.54
CA ILE A 4 -24.53 39.11 -7.49
C ILE A 4 -25.32 38.05 -8.28
N LEU A 5 -24.78 37.65 -9.42
CA LEU A 5 -25.28 36.52 -10.21
C LEU A 5 -24.75 35.24 -9.56
N LEU A 6 -25.50 34.71 -8.59
CA LEU A 6 -25.30 33.34 -8.09
C LEU A 6 -25.77 32.40 -9.20
N VAL A 7 -24.84 31.83 -9.97
CA VAL A 7 -25.14 30.69 -10.83
C VAL A 7 -25.33 29.48 -9.92
N LEU A 8 -26.55 29.34 -9.39
CA LEU A 8 -27.06 28.08 -8.88
C LEU A 8 -27.21 27.16 -10.08
N LEU A 9 -26.20 26.33 -10.34
CA LEU A 9 -26.37 25.10 -11.10
C LEU A 9 -27.44 24.30 -10.36
N ALA A 10 -28.67 24.36 -10.84
CA ALA A 10 -29.72 23.43 -10.49
C ALA A 10 -29.31 22.05 -11.03
N ALA A 11 -28.44 21.36 -10.29
CA ALA A 11 -28.33 19.92 -10.40
C ALA A 11 -29.74 19.39 -10.16
N THR A 12 -30.39 18.96 -11.24
CA THR A 12 -31.64 18.22 -11.16
C THR A 12 -31.27 16.95 -10.41
N LEU A 13 -31.43 16.98 -9.09
CA LEU A 13 -31.27 15.80 -8.24
C LEU A 13 -32.27 14.80 -8.79
N ILE A 14 -31.77 13.82 -9.53
CA ILE A 14 -32.51 12.61 -9.84
C ILE A 14 -32.67 11.94 -8.48
N THR A 15 -33.71 12.31 -7.74
CA THR A 15 -34.13 11.56 -6.57
C THR A 15 -34.65 10.23 -7.10
N PRO A 16 -33.99 9.10 -6.82
CA PRO A 16 -34.48 7.81 -7.26
C PRO A 16 -35.91 7.66 -6.75
N ALA A 17 -36.82 7.29 -7.65
CA ALA A 17 -38.18 6.93 -7.27
C ALA A 17 -38.09 5.89 -6.15
N SER A 18 -38.74 6.19 -5.02
CA SER A 18 -38.71 5.42 -3.79
C SER A 18 -38.97 3.93 -4.03
N GLY A 19 -38.09 3.05 -3.56
CA GLY A 19 -38.39 1.63 -3.49
C GLY A 19 -37.19 0.76 -3.12
N ASP A 20 -36.19 0.71 -4.00
CA ASP A 20 -35.15 -0.31 -3.91
C ASP A 20 -33.81 0.24 -3.38
N PRO A 21 -33.11 -0.50 -2.51
CA PRO A 21 -31.75 -0.16 -2.14
C PRO A 21 -30.83 -0.15 -3.35
N MET A 22 -29.86 0.75 -3.29
CA MET A 22 -28.91 0.98 -4.38
C MET A 22 -27.48 0.90 -3.85
N LEU A 23 -26.74 -0.06 -4.38
CA LEU A 23 -25.32 -0.20 -4.11
C LEU A 23 -24.54 0.79 -4.98
N THR A 24 -23.75 1.63 -4.33
CA THR A 24 -22.86 2.60 -4.98
C THR A 24 -21.46 2.47 -4.38
N VAL A 25 -20.48 3.19 -4.93
CA VAL A 25 -19.14 3.28 -4.33
C VAL A 25 -19.20 3.84 -2.90
N ASP A 26 -20.13 4.75 -2.60
CA ASP A 26 -20.33 5.31 -1.25
C ASP A 26 -20.95 4.30 -0.27
N SER A 27 -21.42 3.14 -0.76
CA SER A 27 -21.90 2.02 0.08
C SER A 27 -20.75 1.14 0.60
N MET A 28 -19.55 1.26 0.04
CA MET A 28 -18.36 0.49 0.45
C MET A 28 -17.83 0.98 1.81
N PRO A 29 -17.20 0.11 2.61
CA PRO A 29 -16.38 0.55 3.73
C PRO A 29 -15.28 1.49 3.22
N ARG A 30 -15.13 2.65 3.87
CA ARG A 30 -14.13 3.67 3.54
C ARG A 30 -13.01 3.63 4.55
N VAL A 31 -11.82 3.30 4.08
CA VAL A 31 -10.59 3.31 4.88
C VAL A 31 -9.76 4.50 4.45
N LEU A 32 -9.60 5.46 5.37
CA LEU A 32 -8.85 6.68 5.15
C LEU A 32 -7.49 6.60 5.80
N PHE A 33 -6.45 6.82 5.02
CA PHE A 33 -5.08 6.96 5.45
C PHE A 33 -4.74 8.44 5.52
N THR A 34 -4.26 8.88 6.67
CA THR A 34 -3.68 10.21 6.78
C THR A 34 -2.44 10.16 7.67
N GLY A 35 -1.46 10.97 7.29
CA GLY A 35 -0.13 10.86 7.83
C GLY A 35 0.80 11.86 7.18
N ASP A 36 2.06 11.46 7.10
CA ASP A 36 3.12 12.26 6.51
C ASP A 36 3.75 11.61 5.27
N SER A 37 5.01 11.94 4.99
CA SER A 37 5.69 11.50 3.78
C SER A 37 5.96 9.99 3.72
N GLN A 38 6.01 9.30 4.86
CA GLN A 38 6.08 7.83 4.87
C GLN A 38 4.74 7.22 4.42
N THR A 39 3.62 7.93 4.62
CA THR A 39 2.27 7.46 4.24
C THR A 39 1.93 7.75 2.78
N CYS A 40 2.32 8.90 2.24
CA CYS A 40 2.04 9.27 0.84
C CYS A 40 3.10 8.82 -0.16
N GLY A 41 4.07 7.97 0.24
CA GLY A 41 5.11 7.44 -0.65
C GLY A 41 5.99 8.49 -1.33
N ARG A 42 6.24 9.64 -0.68
CA ARG A 42 7.09 10.71 -1.22
C ARG A 42 8.45 10.10 -1.58
N ASN A 43 9.00 10.48 -2.74
CA ASN A 43 10.31 10.04 -3.27
C ASN A 43 10.37 8.61 -3.88
N LEU A 44 9.45 8.30 -4.78
CA LEU A 44 9.53 7.18 -5.72
C LEU A 44 9.21 5.79 -5.13
N GLY A 45 8.47 5.64 -4.04
CA GLY A 45 7.82 4.35 -3.71
C GLY A 45 6.41 4.27 -4.30
N ILE A 46 5.82 3.06 -4.41
CA ILE A 46 4.36 2.88 -4.44
C ILE A 46 3.92 2.83 -2.97
N ASP A 47 3.04 3.72 -2.53
CA ASP A 47 2.66 3.74 -1.12
C ASP A 47 1.76 2.58 -0.70
N PHE A 48 1.76 2.28 0.59
CA PHE A 48 1.01 1.14 1.10
C PHE A 48 -0.51 1.31 0.94
N PRO A 49 -1.13 2.51 0.99
CA PRO A 49 -2.55 2.64 0.64
C PRO A 49 -2.85 2.15 -0.79
N GLN A 50 -2.05 2.53 -1.80
CA GLN A 50 -2.21 2.02 -3.17
C GLN A 50 -2.04 0.50 -3.26
N LEU A 51 -1.02 -0.05 -2.60
CA LEU A 51 -0.78 -1.50 -2.61
C LEU A 51 -1.88 -2.29 -1.90
N LEU A 52 -2.58 -1.66 -0.95
CA LEU A 52 -3.65 -2.28 -0.16
C LEU A 52 -5.00 -2.26 -0.88
N GLU A 53 -5.23 -1.27 -1.75
CA GLU A 53 -6.47 -1.11 -2.52
C GLU A 53 -6.90 -2.43 -3.19
N PRO A 54 -6.07 -3.13 -3.98
CA PRO A 54 -6.53 -4.31 -4.70
C PRO A 54 -6.78 -5.52 -3.80
N LEU A 55 -6.31 -5.49 -2.54
CA LEU A 55 -6.34 -6.63 -1.63
C LEU A 55 -7.65 -6.78 -0.85
N PHE A 56 -8.43 -5.71 -0.72
CA PHE A 56 -9.62 -5.70 0.13
C PHE A 56 -10.85 -5.08 -0.59
N PRO A 57 -12.07 -5.56 -0.29
CA PRO A 57 -13.31 -5.03 -0.86
C PRO A 57 -13.73 -3.72 -0.16
N MET A 58 -12.83 -2.74 -0.14
CA MET A 58 -13.00 -1.44 0.52
C MET A 58 -12.56 -0.30 -0.40
N ARG A 59 -13.06 0.90 -0.14
CA ARG A 59 -12.58 2.13 -0.78
C ARG A 59 -11.44 2.69 0.04
N VAL A 60 -10.27 2.81 -0.58
CA VAL A 60 -9.08 3.39 0.04
C VAL A 60 -8.99 4.87 -0.32
N ILE A 61 -8.76 5.71 0.68
CA ILE A 61 -8.64 7.18 0.54
C ILE A 61 -7.31 7.57 1.19
N ASN A 62 -6.39 8.19 0.45
CA ASN A 62 -5.11 8.65 0.97
C ASN A 62 -5.04 10.18 1.00
N THR A 63 -5.06 10.77 2.19
CA THR A 63 -4.97 12.21 2.42
C THR A 63 -3.69 12.60 3.18
N ALA A 64 -2.68 11.73 3.17
CA ALA A 64 -1.39 12.03 3.77
C ALA A 64 -0.66 13.14 2.99
N VAL A 65 0.13 13.93 3.72
CA VAL A 65 0.84 15.09 3.18
C VAL A 65 2.29 15.04 3.62
N GLY A 66 3.23 15.07 2.68
CA GLY A 66 4.65 15.05 3.00
C GLY A 66 5.05 16.16 3.98
N GLY A 67 5.90 15.83 4.96
CA GLY A 67 6.32 16.79 5.99
C GLY A 67 5.29 17.10 7.08
N SER A 68 4.04 16.63 6.95
CA SER A 68 2.99 16.83 7.95
C SER A 68 3.32 16.19 9.29
N ASN A 69 2.74 16.72 10.37
CA ASN A 69 2.76 16.15 11.71
C ASN A 69 1.33 16.19 12.31
N SER A 70 1.11 15.63 13.51
CA SER A 70 -0.25 15.55 14.09
C SER A 70 -0.92 16.91 14.29
N SER A 71 -0.14 17.96 14.59
CA SER A 71 -0.69 19.29 14.81
C SER A 71 -1.24 19.92 13.52
N ALA A 72 -0.73 19.54 12.34
CA ALA A 72 -1.23 20.06 11.07
C ALA A 72 -2.70 19.64 10.80
N LEU A 73 -3.16 18.54 11.38
CA LEU A 73 -4.57 18.18 11.32
C LEU A 73 -5.43 19.01 12.27
N LEU A 74 -4.91 19.36 13.45
CA LEU A 74 -5.73 19.88 14.55
C LEU A 74 -5.67 21.40 14.72
N ARG A 75 -4.60 22.04 14.24
CA ARG A 75 -4.29 23.44 14.54
C ARG A 75 -4.08 24.21 13.25
N ALA A 76 -4.48 25.48 13.26
CA ALA A 76 -4.21 26.39 12.17
C ALA A 76 -2.70 26.59 12.01
N MET A 77 -2.21 26.68 10.77
CA MET A 77 -0.81 26.94 10.48
C MET A 77 -0.59 28.43 10.25
N THR A 78 0.33 29.01 11.04
CA THR A 78 0.71 30.43 11.00
C THR A 78 2.25 30.57 11.05
N GLY A 79 2.76 31.80 10.90
CA GLY A 79 4.18 32.15 11.08
C GLY A 79 4.93 32.50 9.79
N GLY A 80 6.07 33.19 9.88
CA GLY A 80 6.74 33.74 8.69
C GLY A 80 6.05 34.99 8.16
N THR A 81 6.36 35.39 6.93
CA THR A 81 5.75 36.54 6.22
C THR A 81 5.25 36.07 4.86
N ILE A 82 4.12 36.61 4.42
CA ILE A 82 3.52 36.33 3.11
C ILE A 82 3.40 37.59 2.29
N ARG A 83 3.33 37.44 0.96
CA ARG A 83 2.99 38.50 0.02
C ARG A 83 2.14 37.99 -1.14
N ILE A 84 1.17 38.78 -1.57
CA ILE A 84 0.34 38.55 -2.77
C ILE A 84 -0.15 39.89 -3.31
N ALA A 85 -0.18 40.06 -4.64
CA ALA A 85 -0.76 41.25 -5.24
C ALA A 85 -2.26 41.04 -5.56
N LYS A 86 -3.03 42.13 -5.55
CA LYS A 86 -4.42 42.11 -6.01
C LYS A 86 -4.51 41.56 -7.43
N GLY A 87 -5.42 40.61 -7.63
CA GLY A 87 -5.62 39.94 -8.92
C GLY A 87 -4.72 38.72 -9.14
N ASP A 88 -3.66 38.55 -8.33
CA ASP A 88 -2.80 37.37 -8.42
C ASP A 88 -3.43 36.16 -7.74
N ARG A 89 -2.91 34.98 -8.10
CA ARG A 89 -3.28 33.69 -7.49
C ARG A 89 -2.12 33.02 -6.77
N VAL A 90 -0.98 33.69 -6.66
CA VAL A 90 0.23 33.11 -6.06
C VAL A 90 0.55 33.87 -4.79
N LEU A 91 0.43 33.17 -3.68
CA LEU A 91 0.80 33.65 -2.37
C LEU A 91 2.23 33.20 -2.08
N HIS A 92 3.17 34.13 -2.03
CA HIS A 92 4.57 33.82 -1.73
C HIS A 92 4.80 33.93 -0.23
N GLY A 93 5.33 32.87 0.37
CA GLY A 93 5.70 32.82 1.79
C GLY A 93 7.20 32.78 1.97
N VAL A 94 7.71 33.54 2.93
CA VAL A 94 9.12 33.59 3.34
C VAL A 94 9.23 33.11 4.79
N LYS A 95 10.08 32.11 5.04
CA LYS A 95 10.22 31.46 6.37
C LYS A 95 8.89 30.89 6.89
N VAL A 96 8.01 30.51 5.97
CA VAL A 96 6.78 29.78 6.26
C VAL A 96 7.07 28.29 6.36
N ARG A 97 6.16 27.52 6.96
CA ARG A 97 6.26 26.05 7.06
C ARG A 97 5.22 25.34 6.19
N TRP A 98 4.93 25.89 5.02
CA TRP A 98 3.89 25.36 4.14
C TRP A 98 4.27 24.05 3.47
N GLY A 99 5.56 23.72 3.32
CA GLY A 99 5.97 22.39 2.84
C GLY A 99 5.69 21.22 3.80
N MET A 100 4.89 21.43 4.83
CA MET A 100 4.67 20.48 5.94
C MET A 100 3.20 20.37 6.38
N GLY A 101 2.20 20.61 5.52
CA GLY A 101 0.82 20.40 6.00
C GLY A 101 -0.39 20.77 5.14
N PRO A 102 -0.40 21.88 4.37
CA PRO A 102 -1.58 22.29 3.64
C PRO A 102 -1.95 21.25 2.57
N PHE A 103 -3.25 21.08 2.37
CA PHE A 103 -3.84 20.12 1.44
C PHE A 103 -4.68 20.84 0.38
N PRO A 104 -4.72 20.36 -0.87
CA PRO A 104 -5.59 20.92 -1.90
C PRO A 104 -7.04 21.02 -1.45
N GLY A 105 -7.65 22.18 -1.66
CA GLY A 105 -9.01 22.53 -1.28
C GLY A 105 -9.17 23.04 0.15
N GLN A 106 -8.10 23.08 0.95
CA GLN A 106 -8.11 23.66 2.29
C GLN A 106 -8.20 25.19 2.26
N GLY A 107 -8.82 25.77 3.28
CA GLY A 107 -8.93 27.23 3.40
C GLY A 107 -7.65 27.88 3.91
N ILE A 108 -7.37 29.08 3.38
CA ILE A 108 -6.38 30.01 3.91
C ILE A 108 -7.03 31.39 4.09
N THR A 109 -6.88 31.96 5.28
CA THR A 109 -7.31 33.34 5.57
C THR A 109 -6.08 34.24 5.50
N VAL A 110 -6.15 35.32 4.73
CA VAL A 110 -5.12 36.36 4.58
C VAL A 110 -5.76 37.71 4.84
N SER A 111 -5.31 38.42 5.87
CA SER A 111 -5.89 39.73 6.27
C SER A 111 -7.42 39.72 6.43
N GLY A 112 -7.96 38.63 6.99
CA GLY A 112 -9.41 38.43 7.16
C GLY A 112 -10.16 37.94 5.91
N GLN A 113 -9.52 37.88 4.74
CA GLN A 113 -10.11 37.34 3.51
C GLN A 113 -9.80 35.85 3.36
N ARG A 114 -10.81 35.04 3.05
CA ARG A 114 -10.69 33.59 2.91
C ARG A 114 -10.54 33.19 1.45
N TYR A 115 -9.58 32.32 1.18
CA TYR A 115 -9.27 31.76 -0.14
C TYR A 115 -9.16 30.23 -0.06
N THR A 116 -9.24 29.57 -1.21
CA THR A 116 -9.06 28.12 -1.34
C THR A 116 -7.67 27.82 -1.90
N ILE A 117 -6.93 26.94 -1.22
CA ILE A 117 -5.64 26.44 -1.72
C ILE A 117 -5.91 25.50 -2.90
N ASP A 118 -5.33 25.78 -4.06
CA ASP A 118 -5.33 24.84 -5.19
C ASP A 118 -4.18 23.84 -5.03
N PHE A 119 -2.93 24.33 -5.02
CA PHE A 119 -1.73 23.51 -4.79
C PHE A 119 -0.63 24.31 -4.07
N ILE A 120 0.39 23.59 -3.61
CA ILE A 120 1.58 24.16 -2.96
C ILE A 120 2.80 23.83 -3.82
N ASP A 121 3.63 24.84 -4.11
CA ASP A 121 4.92 24.68 -4.77
C ASP A 121 6.05 24.93 -3.76
N GLU A 122 6.85 23.89 -3.52
CA GLU A 122 8.02 23.96 -2.66
C GLU A 122 9.26 24.13 -3.53
N HIS A 123 10.00 25.22 -3.35
CA HIS A 123 11.24 25.51 -4.07
C HIS A 123 12.45 24.95 -3.29
N PRO A 124 13.00 23.76 -3.65
CA PRO A 124 14.03 23.14 -2.85
C PRO A 124 15.32 23.98 -2.89
N GLY A 125 15.84 24.36 -1.73
CA GLY A 125 17.07 25.15 -1.60
C GLY A 125 16.85 26.64 -1.29
N THR A 126 15.61 27.13 -1.31
CA THR A 126 15.25 28.45 -0.77
C THR A 126 14.26 28.29 0.40
N PRO A 127 14.18 29.27 1.32
CA PRO A 127 13.16 29.30 2.38
C PRO A 127 11.79 29.77 1.88
N ASP A 128 11.61 29.85 0.56
CA ASP A 128 10.43 30.41 -0.08
C ASP A 128 9.50 29.27 -0.49
N THR A 129 8.20 29.45 -0.24
CA THR A 129 7.17 28.48 -0.62
C THR A 129 6.01 29.25 -1.22
N GLU A 130 5.39 28.69 -2.25
CA GLU A 130 4.27 29.31 -2.94
C GLU A 130 2.99 28.51 -2.69
N ILE A 131 1.91 29.21 -2.37
CA ILE A 131 0.57 28.65 -2.36
C ILE A 131 -0.16 29.24 -3.56
N HIS A 132 -0.64 28.36 -4.43
CA HIS A 132 -1.52 28.73 -5.52
C HIS A 132 -2.96 28.68 -5.04
N LEU A 133 -3.70 29.76 -5.28
CA LEU A 133 -5.09 29.92 -4.89
C LEU A 133 -6.01 29.59 -6.07
N VAL A 134 -7.17 29.02 -5.78
CA VAL A 134 -8.23 28.82 -6.79
C VAL A 134 -8.75 30.18 -7.26
N GLU A 135 -9.02 31.07 -6.31
CA GLU A 135 -9.51 32.42 -6.54
C GLU A 135 -8.37 33.45 -6.59
N ALA A 136 -8.55 34.53 -7.35
CA ALA A 136 -7.61 35.65 -7.34
C ALA A 136 -7.76 36.49 -6.06
N ALA A 137 -6.66 37.02 -5.55
CA ALA A 137 -6.65 37.89 -4.38
C ALA A 137 -7.45 39.17 -4.63
N VAL A 138 -8.34 39.51 -3.69
CA VAL A 138 -9.20 40.71 -3.83
C VAL A 138 -8.44 42.01 -3.53
N GLU A 139 -7.33 41.91 -2.79
CA GLU A 139 -6.45 43.00 -2.40
C GLU A 139 -4.99 42.55 -2.34
N SER A 140 -4.07 43.51 -2.44
CA SER A 140 -2.64 43.23 -2.21
C SER A 140 -2.38 43.14 -0.71
N TYR A 141 -1.57 42.18 -0.30
CA TYR A 141 -1.21 42.00 1.10
C TYR A 141 0.28 41.64 1.24
N GLU A 142 0.94 42.21 2.24
CA GLU A 142 2.25 41.78 2.71
C GLU A 142 2.27 41.84 4.24
N GLY A 143 2.57 40.72 4.90
CA GLY A 143 2.57 40.68 6.35
C GLY A 143 2.50 39.27 6.94
N LYS A 144 2.13 39.17 8.21
CA LYS A 144 2.09 37.91 8.97
C LYS A 144 0.69 37.47 9.37
N ASP A 145 -0.32 38.29 9.07
CA ASP A 145 -1.72 38.01 9.37
C ASP A 145 -2.30 37.07 8.31
N TYR A 146 -2.00 35.80 8.52
CA TYR A 146 -2.61 34.72 7.80
C TYR A 146 -2.76 33.48 8.67
N ALA A 147 -3.72 32.64 8.32
CA ALA A 147 -3.89 31.33 8.93
C ALA A 147 -4.41 30.35 7.87
N ILE A 148 -3.69 29.24 7.70
CA ILE A 148 -4.23 28.08 7.00
C ILE A 148 -5.05 27.30 8.02
N ASP A 149 -6.25 26.88 7.64
CA ASP A 149 -7.13 26.13 8.53
C ASP A 149 -6.46 24.85 9.06
N PRO A 150 -6.96 24.21 10.12
CA PRO A 150 -6.58 22.85 10.44
C PRO A 150 -6.94 21.88 9.30
N GLY A 151 -6.10 20.86 9.07
CA GLY A 151 -6.33 19.87 8.02
C GLY A 151 -7.51 18.93 8.26
N TRP A 152 -8.05 18.85 9.49
CA TRP A 152 -9.07 17.86 9.90
C TRP A 152 -10.25 17.75 8.93
N ASP A 153 -10.89 18.87 8.60
CA ASP A 153 -12.13 18.87 7.83
C ASP A 153 -11.91 18.39 6.40
N HIS A 154 -10.77 18.76 5.80
CA HIS A 154 -10.42 18.45 4.42
C HIS A 154 -9.76 17.08 4.25
N ARG A 155 -8.93 16.67 5.23
CA ARG A 155 -8.17 15.43 5.16
C ARG A 155 -8.89 14.25 5.79
N VAL A 156 -9.86 14.46 6.68
CA VAL A 156 -10.54 13.37 7.40
C VAL A 156 -12.06 13.53 7.32
N ALA A 157 -12.64 14.58 7.92
CA ALA A 157 -14.08 14.61 8.21
C ALA A 157 -14.97 14.56 6.97
N ARG A 158 -14.64 15.31 5.90
CA ARG A 158 -15.44 15.36 4.67
C ARG A 158 -15.62 14.01 3.97
N TRP A 159 -14.71 13.07 4.21
CA TRP A 159 -14.73 11.74 3.63
C TRP A 159 -15.67 10.79 4.37
N GLN A 160 -16.08 11.18 5.58
CA GLN A 160 -16.90 10.40 6.49
C GLN A 160 -16.40 8.95 6.61
N PRO A 161 -15.11 8.71 6.86
CA PRO A 161 -14.53 7.38 6.80
C PRO A 161 -15.14 6.44 7.84
N ASP A 162 -15.08 5.14 7.58
CA ASP A 162 -15.48 4.10 8.54
C ASP A 162 -14.27 3.65 9.37
N VAL A 163 -13.06 3.74 8.79
CA VAL A 163 -11.77 3.49 9.46
C VAL A 163 -10.80 4.62 9.13
N VAL A 164 -10.08 5.12 10.14
CA VAL A 164 -9.02 6.14 9.97
C VAL A 164 -7.69 5.59 10.48
N VAL A 165 -6.72 5.51 9.58
CA VAL A 165 -5.37 5.02 9.84
C VAL A 165 -4.41 6.21 9.95
N LEU A 166 -3.70 6.29 11.08
CA LEU A 166 -2.80 7.40 11.44
C LEU A 166 -1.34 6.96 11.53
N MET A 167 -0.44 7.63 10.82
CA MET A 167 1.02 7.44 10.92
C MET A 167 1.78 8.76 10.77
N TYR A 168 2.54 9.18 11.81
CA TYR A 168 3.35 10.40 11.79
C TYR A 168 4.75 10.17 12.38
N ILE A 169 5.78 10.22 11.54
CA ILE A 169 7.19 10.27 11.95
C ILE A 169 7.62 11.69 12.35
N ASN A 170 7.06 12.74 11.72
CA ASN A 170 7.49 14.13 11.94
C ASN A 170 7.08 14.74 13.30
N ASP A 171 6.31 14.01 14.11
CA ASP A 171 6.14 14.38 15.52
C ASP A 171 7.44 14.22 16.32
N GLY A 172 8.40 13.42 15.82
CA GLY A 172 9.69 13.20 16.46
C GLY A 172 9.54 12.46 17.79
N THR A 173 10.29 12.88 18.81
CA THR A 173 9.98 12.46 20.19
C THR A 173 8.61 13.04 20.54
N MET A 174 7.67 12.26 21.09
CA MET A 174 6.31 12.74 21.42
C MET A 174 6.22 13.40 22.81
N PRO A 175 6.39 14.73 22.93
CA PRO A 175 6.12 15.45 24.17
C PRO A 175 4.63 15.42 24.54
N PRO A 176 4.26 15.85 25.76
CA PRO A 176 2.87 15.81 26.22
C PRO A 176 1.85 16.44 25.27
N ASN A 177 2.15 17.60 24.67
CA ASN A 177 1.25 18.28 23.73
C ASN A 177 1.02 17.48 22.45
N LYS A 178 2.01 16.72 21.98
CA LYS A 178 1.86 15.82 20.82
C LYS A 178 1.04 14.59 21.16
N ARG A 179 1.25 14.01 22.34
CA ARG A 179 0.40 12.90 22.82
C ARG A 179 -1.07 13.34 22.93
N GLU A 180 -1.30 14.58 23.34
CA GLU A 180 -2.65 15.15 23.39
C GLU A 180 -3.26 15.37 22.00
N ASP A 181 -2.46 15.82 21.03
CA ASP A 181 -2.91 15.88 19.63
C ASP A 181 -3.38 14.49 19.15
N TRP A 182 -2.67 13.41 19.48
CA TRP A 182 -3.12 12.04 19.13
C TRP A 182 -4.43 11.63 19.81
N ARG A 183 -4.62 11.94 21.10
CA ARG A 183 -5.88 11.68 21.80
C ARG A 183 -7.05 12.47 21.22
N GLU A 184 -6.82 13.73 20.87
CA GLU A 184 -7.82 14.57 20.24
C GLU A 184 -8.21 14.04 18.85
N MET A 185 -7.26 13.57 18.04
CA MET A 185 -7.57 12.89 16.77
C MET A 185 -8.44 11.65 17.01
N ILE A 186 -8.08 10.80 17.97
CA ILE A 186 -8.86 9.59 18.33
C ILE A 186 -10.29 9.96 18.75
N ARG A 187 -10.44 10.96 19.61
CA ARG A 187 -11.75 11.45 20.07
C ARG A 187 -12.61 11.91 18.89
N ARG A 188 -12.05 12.68 17.96
CA ARG A 188 -12.78 13.16 16.78
C ARG A 188 -13.13 12.01 15.82
N ILE A 189 -12.23 11.05 15.58
CA ILE A 189 -12.50 9.82 14.79
C ILE A 189 -13.76 9.13 15.34
N ARG A 190 -13.76 8.86 16.65
CA ARG A 190 -14.88 8.20 17.34
C ARG A 190 -16.17 9.01 17.30
N SER A 191 -16.09 10.33 17.42
CA SER A 191 -17.28 11.19 17.38
C SER A 191 -18.00 11.15 16.02
N MET A 192 -17.30 10.74 14.95
CA MET A 192 -17.89 10.55 13.62
C MET A 192 -18.37 9.10 13.38
N GLY A 193 -18.22 8.21 14.37
CA GLY A 193 -18.57 6.79 14.26
C GLY A 193 -17.48 5.92 13.59
N ALA A 194 -16.29 6.47 13.34
CA ALA A 194 -15.20 5.77 12.69
C ALA A 194 -14.29 5.04 13.69
N VAL A 195 -13.50 4.08 13.19
CA VAL A 195 -12.50 3.33 13.99
C VAL A 195 -11.10 3.91 13.84
N PRO A 196 -10.42 4.28 14.94
CA PRO A 196 -9.02 4.69 14.89
C PRO A 196 -8.08 3.48 14.81
N VAL A 197 -7.16 3.51 13.84
CA VAL A 197 -6.02 2.59 13.72
C VAL A 197 -4.75 3.42 13.81
N LEU A 198 -3.91 3.14 14.79
CA LEU A 198 -2.64 3.83 14.98
C LEU A 198 -1.50 2.98 14.42
N MET A 199 -0.52 3.62 13.82
CA MET A 199 0.69 2.94 13.34
C MET A 199 1.92 3.62 13.93
N SER A 200 2.88 2.81 14.40
CA SER A 200 4.23 3.33 14.60
C SER A 200 4.85 3.68 13.23
N PRO A 201 5.74 4.68 13.14
CA PRO A 201 6.44 4.97 11.89
C PRO A 201 7.42 3.86 11.49
N ILE A 202 7.81 3.84 10.21
CA ILE A 202 8.93 3.02 9.75
C ILE A 202 10.21 3.53 10.42
N PRO A 203 11.16 2.65 10.79
CA PRO A 203 12.47 3.08 11.26
C PRO A 203 13.11 4.07 10.28
N VAL A 204 14.02 4.91 10.76
CA VAL A 204 14.77 5.83 9.90
C VAL A 204 16.26 5.55 10.04
N ASP A 205 17.00 5.86 8.98
CA ASP A 205 18.44 5.73 8.90
C ASP A 205 19.14 7.10 8.93
N ASP A 206 20.43 7.06 9.22
CA ASP A 206 21.32 8.20 9.13
C ASP A 206 21.69 8.48 7.67
N ALA A 207 20.97 9.44 7.08
CA ALA A 207 21.24 9.95 5.74
C ALA A 207 22.68 10.43 5.56
N ARG A 208 23.34 10.95 6.61
CA ARG A 208 24.73 11.43 6.55
C ARG A 208 25.74 10.30 6.35
N GLN A 209 25.35 9.07 6.70
CA GLN A 209 26.14 7.87 6.47
C GLN A 209 25.79 7.16 5.15
N GLY A 210 24.94 7.76 4.31
CA GLY A 210 24.58 7.25 2.99
C GLY A 210 23.29 6.44 2.92
N GLY A 211 22.44 6.47 3.96
CA GLY A 211 21.23 5.66 4.10
C GLY A 211 21.53 4.20 4.50
N ASN A 212 20.55 3.45 5.02
CA ASN A 212 20.74 2.05 5.49
C ASN A 212 21.71 1.89 6.67
N HIS A 213 21.80 2.91 7.54
CA HIS A 213 22.58 2.87 8.78
C HIS A 213 21.75 3.42 9.95
N PRO A 214 21.58 2.71 11.08
CA PRO A 214 20.71 3.16 12.18
C PRO A 214 21.01 4.54 12.74
N GLY A 215 22.29 4.87 12.89
CA GLY A 215 22.73 6.06 13.62
C GLY A 215 22.01 6.22 14.96
N ASP A 216 21.91 7.46 15.44
CA ASP A 216 21.17 7.79 16.68
C ASP A 216 19.67 7.99 16.46
N ASN A 217 19.24 8.20 15.21
CA ASN A 217 17.83 8.46 14.90
C ASN A 217 16.94 7.28 15.30
N HIS A 218 17.47 6.05 15.22
CA HIS A 218 16.80 4.84 15.65
C HIS A 218 16.23 4.92 17.07
N ARG A 219 16.96 5.50 18.03
CA ARG A 219 16.51 5.64 19.42
C ARG A 219 15.30 6.57 19.53
N ARG A 220 15.29 7.67 18.77
CA ARG A 220 14.17 8.62 18.75
C ARG A 220 12.92 8.00 18.14
N VAL A 221 13.07 7.26 17.05
CA VAL A 221 11.94 6.57 16.40
C VAL A 221 11.40 5.44 17.27
N ALA A 222 12.26 4.67 17.94
CA ALA A 222 11.85 3.66 18.92
C ALA A 222 11.00 4.26 20.05
N GLN A 223 11.43 5.41 20.59
CA GLN A 223 10.68 6.13 21.63
C GLN A 223 9.32 6.64 21.11
N ASN A 224 9.26 7.11 19.87
CA ASN A 224 8.00 7.49 19.23
C ASN A 224 7.07 6.27 19.10
N ALA A 225 7.56 5.17 18.52
CA ALA A 225 6.81 3.92 18.35
C ALA A 225 6.24 3.41 19.68
N ALA A 226 7.07 3.36 20.74
CA ALA A 226 6.64 2.95 22.08
C ALA A 226 5.55 3.88 22.66
N ALA A 227 5.67 5.19 22.43
CA ALA A 227 4.69 6.13 22.92
C ALA A 227 3.36 6.07 22.14
N ILE A 228 3.38 5.81 20.83
CA ILE A 228 2.15 5.58 20.02
C ILE A 228 1.47 4.30 20.48
N ARG A 229 2.24 3.23 20.69
CA ARG A 229 1.74 1.96 21.25
C ARG A 229 1.04 2.15 22.58
N GLY A 230 1.65 2.89 23.50
CA GLY A 230 1.06 3.21 24.80
C GLY A 230 -0.25 4.00 24.69
N ILE A 231 -0.36 4.91 23.72
CA ILE A 231 -1.62 5.63 23.42
C ILE A 231 -2.65 4.65 22.86
N ALA A 232 -2.28 3.80 21.91
CA ALA A 232 -3.20 2.82 21.33
C ALA A 232 -3.77 1.88 22.40
N GLU A 233 -2.93 1.41 23.32
CA GLU A 233 -3.35 0.58 24.44
C GLU A 233 -4.28 1.34 25.39
N SER A 234 -3.90 2.54 25.86
CA SER A 234 -4.72 3.32 26.80
C SER A 234 -6.06 3.74 26.22
N GLU A 235 -6.08 4.07 24.92
CA GLU A 235 -7.28 4.51 24.23
C GLU A 235 -8.07 3.34 23.63
N LYS A 236 -7.60 2.10 23.72
CA LYS A 236 -8.21 0.91 23.09
C LYS A 236 -8.39 1.04 21.58
N CYS A 237 -7.35 1.52 20.90
CA CYS A 237 -7.29 1.61 19.44
C CYS A 237 -6.69 0.35 18.84
N TRP A 238 -6.94 0.11 17.57
CA TRP A 238 -6.18 -0.87 16.80
C TRP A 238 -4.77 -0.36 16.57
N PHE A 239 -3.77 -1.24 16.60
CA PHE A 239 -2.38 -0.85 16.47
C PHE A 239 -1.59 -1.74 15.50
N VAL A 240 -0.78 -1.10 14.66
CA VAL A 240 0.22 -1.74 13.82
C VAL A 240 1.61 -1.25 14.22
N ASP A 241 2.40 -2.15 14.81
CA ASP A 241 3.78 -1.89 15.21
C ASP A 241 4.76 -2.07 14.04
N VAL A 242 4.61 -1.23 13.00
CA VAL A 242 5.49 -1.21 11.81
C VAL A 242 6.97 -1.17 12.20
N TYR A 243 7.32 -0.42 13.24
CA TYR A 243 8.71 -0.27 13.68
C TYR A 243 9.32 -1.61 14.07
N HIS A 244 8.66 -2.35 14.97
CA HIS A 244 9.15 -3.67 15.38
C HIS A 244 8.98 -4.72 14.27
N LEU A 245 7.92 -4.59 13.45
CA LEU A 245 7.68 -5.46 12.29
C LEU A 245 8.86 -5.44 11.31
N THR A 246 9.35 -4.25 10.95
CA THR A 246 10.52 -4.08 10.07
C THR A 246 11.76 -4.79 10.64
N PHE A 247 12.03 -4.64 11.95
CA PHE A 247 13.18 -5.29 12.57
C PHE A 247 13.02 -6.80 12.76
N ALA A 248 11.79 -7.28 12.91
CA ALA A 248 11.53 -8.70 13.08
C ALA A 248 11.72 -9.46 11.75
N LEU A 249 11.18 -8.92 10.65
CA LEU A 249 11.16 -9.62 9.37
C LEU A 249 12.49 -9.52 8.61
N ASP A 250 13.11 -8.34 8.59
CA ASP A 250 14.38 -8.16 7.88
C ASP A 250 15.19 -6.95 8.42
N PRO A 251 15.88 -7.09 9.56
CA PRO A 251 16.60 -6.00 10.23
C PRO A 251 17.76 -5.45 9.38
N VAL A 252 18.22 -6.23 8.41
CA VAL A 252 19.27 -5.85 7.45
C VAL A 252 18.67 -5.08 6.28
N LEU A 253 17.46 -5.45 5.83
CA LEU A 253 16.68 -4.72 4.83
C LEU A 253 15.70 -3.78 5.50
N ARG A 254 16.21 -2.62 5.92
CA ARG A 254 15.36 -1.55 6.46
C ARG A 254 14.42 -0.94 5.44
N THR A 255 14.56 -1.31 4.16
CA THR A 255 13.66 -0.92 3.07
C THR A 255 13.48 0.60 2.95
N ILE A 256 14.55 1.34 3.20
CA ILE A 256 14.58 2.80 3.15
C ILE A 256 15.38 3.25 1.95
N ILE A 257 14.87 4.28 1.27
CA ILE A 257 15.59 4.94 0.19
C ILE A 257 16.77 5.75 0.73
N GLN A 258 17.50 6.37 -0.18
CA GLN A 258 18.76 7.02 0.12
C GLN A 258 18.67 8.20 1.10
N ASP A 259 17.52 8.83 1.25
CA ASP A 259 17.36 9.94 2.20
C ASP A 259 17.24 9.48 3.65
N GLY A 260 17.20 8.17 3.90
CA GLY A 260 17.16 7.59 5.23
C GLY A 260 15.82 7.79 5.95
N ILE A 261 14.78 8.29 5.28
CA ILE A 261 13.48 8.56 5.90
C ILE A 261 12.36 7.80 5.21
N HIS A 262 12.35 7.79 3.87
CA HIS A 262 11.21 7.26 3.11
C HIS A 262 11.44 5.79 2.76
N PRO A 263 10.42 4.94 2.94
CA PRO A 263 10.51 3.56 2.47
C PRO A 263 10.54 3.47 0.94
N ASP A 264 11.25 2.47 0.41
CA ASP A 264 10.99 1.99 -0.95
C ASP A 264 9.70 1.14 -0.95
N THR A 265 9.28 0.67 -2.13
CA THR A 265 8.03 -0.10 -2.26
C THR A 265 8.04 -1.39 -1.43
N ASP A 266 9.21 -1.95 -1.17
CA ASP A 266 9.37 -3.07 -0.25
C ASP A 266 9.02 -2.69 1.18
N GLY A 267 9.47 -1.53 1.65
CA GLY A 267 9.17 -1.04 2.99
C GLY A 267 7.69 -0.70 3.15
N GLN A 268 7.08 -0.21 2.07
CA GLN A 268 5.63 -0.04 1.98
C GLN A 268 4.91 -1.40 2.02
N THR A 269 5.50 -2.45 1.45
CA THR A 269 4.94 -3.81 1.49
C THR A 269 4.99 -4.43 2.89
N VAL A 270 6.03 -4.16 3.70
CA VAL A 270 6.12 -4.63 5.10
C VAL A 270 4.92 -4.13 5.91
N ILE A 271 4.52 -2.88 5.72
CA ILE A 271 3.35 -2.30 6.38
C ILE A 271 2.07 -3.11 6.10
N LEU A 272 1.93 -3.66 4.88
CA LEU A 272 0.75 -4.43 4.49
C LEU A 272 0.55 -5.68 5.34
N ASP A 273 1.60 -6.28 5.91
CA ASP A 273 1.44 -7.47 6.74
C ASP A 273 0.68 -7.13 8.03
N GLY A 274 1.06 -6.02 8.67
CA GLY A 274 0.37 -5.52 9.85
C GLY A 274 -1.05 -5.03 9.57
N LEU A 275 -1.23 -4.24 8.51
CA LEU A 275 -2.56 -3.77 8.11
C LEU A 275 -3.48 -4.91 7.68
N SER A 276 -2.97 -5.89 6.92
CA SER A 276 -3.77 -7.02 6.46
C SER A 276 -4.27 -7.86 7.64
N TRP A 277 -3.46 -8.02 8.69
CA TRP A 277 -3.91 -8.68 9.91
C TRP A 277 -5.01 -7.87 10.59
N VAL A 278 -4.77 -6.58 10.86
CA VAL A 278 -5.76 -5.70 11.51
C VAL A 278 -7.08 -5.70 10.74
N PHE A 279 -7.03 -5.63 9.42
CA PHE A 279 -8.22 -5.57 8.58
C PHE A 279 -8.96 -6.89 8.50
N ARG A 280 -8.26 -8.03 8.54
CA ARG A 280 -8.90 -9.36 8.70
C ARG A 280 -9.63 -9.48 10.03
N GLU A 281 -9.00 -9.06 11.12
CA GLU A 281 -9.61 -9.07 12.45
C GLU A 281 -10.83 -8.13 12.53
N MET A 282 -10.86 -7.09 11.70
CA MET A 282 -12.02 -6.21 11.54
C MET A 282 -13.12 -6.75 10.61
N GLY A 283 -12.89 -7.88 9.93
CA GLY A 283 -13.84 -8.42 8.94
C GLY A 283 -13.89 -7.63 7.61
N LEU A 284 -12.92 -6.76 7.33
CA LEU A 284 -12.87 -6.02 6.07
C LEU A 284 -12.70 -6.90 4.81
N PRO A 285 -11.94 -8.02 4.79
CA PRO A 285 -11.83 -8.84 3.58
C PRO A 285 -13.14 -9.48 3.12
N THR A 286 -14.10 -9.64 4.03
CA THR A 286 -15.44 -10.15 3.74
C THR A 286 -16.48 -9.04 3.69
N ALA A 287 -16.07 -7.77 3.81
CA ALA A 287 -17.01 -6.67 3.82
C ALA A 287 -17.82 -6.61 2.50
N ARG A 288 -19.09 -6.32 2.67
CA ARG A 288 -20.09 -6.11 1.63
C ARG A 288 -20.93 -4.88 2.00
N PRO A 289 -21.49 -4.18 1.01
CA PRO A 289 -21.30 -4.37 -0.43
C PRO A 289 -19.92 -3.86 -0.89
N PHE A 290 -19.47 -4.25 -2.09
CA PHE A 290 -18.27 -3.68 -2.71
C PHE A 290 -18.37 -3.48 -4.21
N ILE A 291 -17.60 -2.52 -4.73
CA ILE A 291 -17.35 -2.32 -6.16
C ILE A 291 -15.84 -2.15 -6.33
N LYS A 292 -15.21 -3.01 -7.13
CA LYS A 292 -13.77 -2.94 -7.45
C LYS A 292 -13.60 -2.86 -8.95
N GLY A 293 -12.68 -2.04 -9.42
CA GLY A 293 -12.51 -1.81 -10.85
C GLY A 293 -11.08 -2.00 -11.34
N TRP A 294 -10.97 -2.35 -12.61
CA TRP A 294 -9.70 -2.45 -13.34
C TRP A 294 -9.87 -1.95 -14.77
N GLN A 295 -8.93 -1.14 -15.25
CA GLN A 295 -8.80 -0.87 -16.68
C GLN A 295 -8.18 -2.11 -17.35
N ILE A 296 -8.85 -2.60 -18.39
CA ILE A 296 -8.43 -3.78 -19.15
C ILE A 296 -8.32 -3.43 -20.64
N ASP A 297 -7.38 -4.08 -21.32
CA ASP A 297 -7.12 -3.85 -22.75
C ASP A 297 -8.15 -4.56 -23.63
N GLU A 298 -8.56 -5.77 -23.23
CA GLU A 298 -9.46 -6.60 -24.01
C GLU A 298 -10.54 -7.21 -23.10
N PRO A 299 -11.82 -7.19 -23.51
CA PRO A 299 -12.91 -7.78 -22.72
C PRO A 299 -12.65 -9.22 -22.28
N ALA A 300 -11.97 -10.02 -23.10
CA ALA A 300 -11.64 -11.43 -22.82
C ALA A 300 -10.81 -11.61 -21.54
N GLN A 301 -10.05 -10.58 -21.11
CA GLN A 301 -9.29 -10.60 -19.86
C GLN A 301 -10.18 -10.77 -18.62
N ALA A 302 -11.47 -10.39 -18.69
CA ALA A 302 -12.42 -10.56 -17.59
C ALA A 302 -12.78 -12.03 -17.29
N LEU A 303 -12.51 -12.94 -18.23
CA LEU A 303 -12.71 -14.38 -18.06
C LEU A 303 -11.61 -15.02 -17.19
N ALA A 304 -10.46 -14.35 -17.02
CA ALA A 304 -9.38 -14.86 -16.19
C ALA A 304 -9.72 -14.69 -14.68
N PRO A 305 -9.43 -15.69 -13.83
CA PRO A 305 -9.68 -15.58 -12.39
C PRO A 305 -8.91 -14.41 -11.75
N ASP A 306 -7.65 -14.18 -12.18
CA ASP A 306 -6.69 -13.24 -11.58
C ASP A 306 -6.49 -11.94 -12.38
N HIS A 307 -7.46 -11.55 -13.22
CA HIS A 307 -7.50 -10.38 -14.14
C HIS A 307 -6.22 -9.49 -14.21
N PRO A 308 -5.52 -9.44 -15.35
CA PRO A 308 -4.26 -8.68 -15.49
C PRO A 308 -4.44 -7.15 -15.62
N GLY A 309 -5.61 -6.61 -15.30
CA GLY A 309 -5.94 -5.19 -15.49
C GLY A 309 -5.27 -4.27 -14.49
N VAL A 310 -5.16 -2.98 -14.84
CA VAL A 310 -4.65 -1.92 -13.95
C VAL A 310 -5.77 -1.54 -12.98
N PRO A 311 -5.60 -1.71 -11.65
CA PRO A 311 -6.63 -1.35 -10.67
C PRO A 311 -7.01 0.13 -10.76
N LEU A 312 -8.27 0.45 -10.45
CA LEU A 312 -8.70 1.83 -10.33
C LEU A 312 -7.93 2.56 -9.23
N ARG A 313 -7.54 3.79 -9.52
CA ARG A 313 -6.74 4.62 -8.62
C ARG A 313 -7.56 5.11 -7.44
N THR A 314 -6.90 5.16 -6.29
CA THR A 314 -7.44 5.75 -5.06
C THR A 314 -7.27 7.27 -5.09
N ALA A 315 -8.13 7.96 -4.33
CA ALA A 315 -7.90 9.36 -3.98
C ALA A 315 -6.51 9.51 -3.34
N GLN A 316 -5.54 10.00 -4.10
CA GLN A 316 -4.20 10.23 -3.61
C GLN A 316 -3.64 11.50 -4.23
N PRO A 317 -2.90 12.31 -3.46
CA PRO A 317 -2.00 13.28 -4.04
C PRO A 317 -0.72 12.58 -4.55
N ASP A 318 -0.69 12.10 -5.80
CA ASP A 318 0.48 11.40 -6.37
C ASP A 318 1.31 12.29 -7.34
N HIS A 319 2.57 11.92 -7.53
CA HIS A 319 3.41 12.30 -8.65
C HIS A 319 3.38 11.17 -9.71
N PRO A 320 2.46 11.25 -10.70
CA PRO A 320 2.13 10.11 -11.58
C PRO A 320 3.25 9.70 -12.54
N ASN A 321 4.41 10.37 -12.57
CA ASN A 321 5.52 10.02 -13.45
C ASN A 321 6.90 10.13 -12.76
N PRO A 322 7.69 9.04 -12.66
CA PRO A 322 9.00 9.04 -12.02
C PRO A 322 10.08 9.85 -12.77
N LYS A 323 9.84 10.21 -14.04
CA LYS A 323 10.77 11.00 -14.86
C LYS A 323 10.35 12.44 -15.04
N ARG A 324 9.15 12.82 -14.59
CA ARG A 324 8.64 14.18 -14.66
C ARG A 324 7.90 14.48 -13.36
N GLN A 325 8.43 15.42 -12.58
CA GLN A 325 7.58 16.21 -11.70
C GLN A 325 6.55 16.88 -12.61
N LEU A 326 5.41 16.25 -12.84
CA LEU A 326 4.25 16.96 -13.33
C LEU A 326 3.81 17.81 -12.14
N THR A 327 4.26 19.07 -12.12
CA THR A 327 3.93 20.09 -11.12
C THR A 327 2.42 20.31 -11.01
N GLU A 328 1.65 19.91 -12.02
CA GLU A 328 0.18 19.91 -12.00
C GLU A 328 -0.44 18.86 -11.06
N GLY A 329 0.37 18.00 -10.45
CA GLY A 329 -0.09 16.82 -9.70
C GLY A 329 -0.67 17.08 -8.32
N PHE A 330 -0.63 18.28 -7.77
CA PHE A 330 -1.13 18.55 -6.41
C PHE A 330 -2.25 19.60 -6.39
N SER A 331 -3.01 19.73 -7.48
CA SER A 331 -4.18 20.63 -7.55
C SER A 331 -5.48 19.97 -7.08
N VAL A 332 -6.50 20.77 -6.76
CA VAL A 332 -7.85 20.28 -6.45
C VAL A 332 -8.40 19.44 -7.61
N ALA A 333 -8.15 19.88 -8.84
CA ALA A 333 -8.57 19.17 -10.05
C ALA A 333 -7.82 17.84 -10.23
N ALA A 334 -6.51 17.80 -10.00
CA ALA A 334 -5.72 16.57 -10.09
C ALA A 334 -6.19 15.52 -9.07
N PHE A 335 -6.35 15.94 -7.82
CA PHE A 335 -6.82 15.05 -6.75
C PHE A 335 -8.19 14.43 -7.08
N ARG A 336 -9.13 15.21 -7.63
CA ARG A 336 -10.42 14.68 -8.10
C ARG A 336 -10.28 13.70 -9.27
N ARG A 337 -9.42 14.01 -10.25
CA ARG A 337 -9.17 13.12 -11.41
C ARG A 337 -8.55 11.78 -11.01
N TRP A 338 -7.89 11.69 -9.87
CA TRP A 338 -7.23 10.47 -9.41
C TRP A 338 -8.03 9.65 -8.41
N ASP A 339 -9.06 10.23 -7.78
CA ASP A 339 -10.08 9.47 -7.07
C ASP A 339 -11.07 8.84 -8.07
N GLU A 340 -10.61 7.82 -8.81
CA GLU A 340 -11.41 7.16 -9.85
C GLU A 340 -12.67 6.51 -9.27
N TYR A 341 -12.62 6.01 -8.04
CA TYR A 341 -13.81 5.59 -7.29
C TYR A 341 -14.75 6.76 -6.99
N GLY A 342 -14.21 7.93 -6.62
CA GLY A 342 -14.98 9.16 -6.47
C GLY A 342 -15.71 9.59 -7.74
N LEU A 343 -15.09 9.43 -8.92
CA LEU A 343 -15.70 9.68 -10.23
C LEU A 343 -16.85 8.71 -10.58
N LEU A 344 -16.93 7.56 -9.91
CA LEU A 344 -18.02 6.60 -10.08
C LEU A 344 -19.13 6.76 -9.02
N ALA A 345 -18.88 7.52 -7.96
CA ALA A 345 -19.73 7.56 -6.78
C ALA A 345 -21.01 8.37 -6.99
N ARG A 346 -20.98 9.43 -7.82
CA ARG A 346 -22.11 10.38 -7.97
C ARG A 346 -22.16 10.95 -9.40
N PRO A 347 -23.37 11.17 -9.96
CA PRO A 347 -23.54 11.71 -11.31
C PRO A 347 -23.32 13.23 -11.34
N ASP A 348 -22.08 13.66 -11.09
CA ASP A 348 -21.71 15.06 -10.91
C ASP A 348 -21.12 15.73 -12.16
N GLY A 349 -21.11 15.00 -13.28
CA GLY A 349 -20.65 15.45 -14.59
C GLY A 349 -19.16 15.20 -14.83
N HIS A 350 -18.46 14.54 -13.90
CA HIS A 350 -17.05 14.21 -14.04
C HIS A 350 -16.87 12.71 -14.26
N SER A 351 -16.49 12.34 -15.48
CA SER A 351 -16.38 10.95 -15.86
C SER A 351 -14.98 10.36 -15.63
N LEU A 352 -14.93 9.11 -15.18
CA LEU A 352 -13.79 8.22 -15.29
C LEU A 352 -13.60 7.85 -16.78
N PRO A 353 -12.52 8.30 -17.44
CA PRO A 353 -12.26 7.93 -18.83
C PRO A 353 -11.76 6.48 -18.93
N PHE A 354 -12.14 5.77 -19.99
CA PHE A 354 -11.60 4.46 -20.33
C PHE A 354 -11.54 4.26 -21.86
N ALA A 355 -10.35 3.92 -22.36
CA ALA A 355 -10.06 3.91 -23.80
C ALA A 355 -10.57 2.65 -24.54
N LYS A 356 -10.70 1.53 -23.83
CA LYS A 356 -11.13 0.25 -24.42
C LYS A 356 -12.17 -0.43 -23.56
N SER A 357 -11.80 -0.80 -22.33
CA SER A 357 -12.68 -1.53 -21.45
C SER A 357 -12.41 -1.27 -19.97
N LEU A 358 -13.50 -1.22 -19.20
CA LEU A 358 -13.48 -1.16 -17.74
C LEU A 358 -14.13 -2.42 -17.18
N LEU A 359 -13.38 -3.19 -16.40
CA LEU A 359 -13.88 -4.34 -15.65
C LEU A 359 -14.27 -3.88 -14.26
N LEU A 360 -15.51 -4.13 -13.84
CA LEU A 360 -15.96 -3.95 -12.47
C LEU A 360 -16.36 -5.30 -11.88
N ARG A 361 -15.94 -5.57 -10.64
CA ARG A 361 -16.42 -6.66 -9.80
C ARG A 361 -17.28 -6.07 -8.71
N VAL A 362 -18.49 -6.59 -8.57
CA VAL A 362 -19.46 -6.13 -7.58
C VAL A 362 -19.82 -7.29 -6.66
N GLY A 363 -19.82 -7.07 -5.35
CA GLY A 363 -20.35 -8.00 -4.37
C GLY A 363 -21.52 -7.37 -3.62
N ALA A 364 -22.65 -8.06 -3.59
CA ALA A 364 -23.82 -7.65 -2.79
C ALA A 364 -23.70 -8.14 -1.35
N ALA A 365 -24.58 -7.68 -0.46
CA ALA A 365 -24.72 -8.26 0.87
C ALA A 365 -25.37 -9.66 0.81
N GLU A 366 -25.19 -10.47 1.86
CA GLU A 366 -25.60 -11.89 1.90
C GLU A 366 -27.10 -12.14 1.59
N ASP A 367 -27.96 -11.15 1.87
CA ASP A 367 -29.41 -11.26 1.65
C ASP A 367 -29.91 -10.41 0.46
N GLU A 368 -28.99 -9.89 -0.36
CA GLU A 368 -29.31 -9.02 -1.48
C GLU A 368 -29.04 -9.67 -2.82
N THR A 369 -30.03 -9.62 -3.71
CA THR A 369 -29.88 -10.10 -5.08
C THR A 369 -29.76 -8.92 -6.05
N PRO A 370 -28.60 -8.70 -6.69
CA PRO A 370 -28.46 -7.74 -7.79
C PRO A 370 -29.45 -8.03 -8.92
N THR A 371 -30.20 -7.02 -9.35
CA THR A 371 -31.18 -7.18 -10.45
C THR A 371 -30.83 -6.35 -11.68
N HIS A 372 -30.45 -5.09 -11.49
CA HIS A 372 -30.15 -4.17 -12.57
C HIS A 372 -28.90 -3.35 -12.26
N LEU A 373 -28.13 -3.04 -13.29
CA LEU A 373 -27.12 -1.99 -13.25
C LEU A 373 -27.75 -0.69 -13.71
N GLN A 374 -27.37 0.40 -13.06
CA GLN A 374 -27.60 1.76 -13.56
C GLN A 374 -26.25 2.43 -13.70
N LEU A 375 -26.00 3.01 -14.86
CA LEU A 375 -24.76 3.70 -15.14
C LEU A 375 -25.02 4.93 -15.97
N LYS A 376 -24.30 6.01 -15.68
CA LYS A 376 -24.37 7.26 -16.43
C LYS A 376 -23.02 7.49 -17.08
N GLY A 377 -23.01 7.72 -18.39
CA GLY A 377 -21.76 7.86 -19.12
C GLY A 377 -21.95 8.18 -20.59
N THR A 378 -20.83 8.23 -21.30
CA THR A 378 -20.76 8.51 -22.73
C THR A 378 -19.86 7.49 -23.42
N GLY A 379 -20.13 7.20 -24.70
CA GLY A 379 -19.28 6.31 -25.49
C GLY A 379 -19.30 4.84 -25.05
N ILE A 380 -20.31 4.43 -24.27
CA ILE A 380 -20.48 3.04 -23.82
C ILE A 380 -21.19 2.26 -24.93
N ARG A 381 -20.45 1.36 -25.57
CA ARG A 381 -20.91 0.55 -26.69
C ARG A 381 -21.77 -0.61 -26.21
N GLN A 382 -21.24 -1.36 -25.24
CA GLN A 382 -21.92 -2.52 -24.68
C GLN A 382 -21.47 -2.81 -23.25
N VAL A 383 -22.32 -3.57 -22.56
CA VAL A 383 -22.12 -4.03 -21.19
C VAL A 383 -22.17 -5.55 -21.20
N LEU A 384 -21.04 -6.18 -20.88
CA LEU A 384 -20.81 -7.61 -21.00
C LEU A 384 -20.63 -8.27 -19.64
N PHE A 385 -21.07 -9.52 -19.52
CA PHE A 385 -20.97 -10.32 -18.29
C PHE A 385 -20.28 -11.65 -18.56
N PRO A 386 -19.26 -12.04 -17.76
CA PRO A 386 -18.72 -13.40 -17.77
C PRO A 386 -19.75 -14.41 -17.26
N VAL A 387 -20.31 -15.24 -18.15
CA VAL A 387 -21.29 -16.29 -17.80
C VAL A 387 -20.88 -17.60 -18.45
N GLY A 388 -20.55 -18.61 -17.65
CA GLY A 388 -20.18 -19.94 -18.16
C GLY A 388 -18.98 -19.93 -19.11
N GLY A 389 -17.96 -19.11 -18.81
CA GLY A 389 -16.72 -19.03 -19.60
C GLY A 389 -16.81 -18.20 -20.89
N ARG A 390 -17.92 -17.49 -21.12
CA ARG A 390 -18.11 -16.58 -22.26
C ARG A 390 -18.59 -15.20 -21.80
N LEU A 391 -18.37 -14.18 -22.62
CA LEU A 391 -18.94 -12.85 -22.41
C LEU A 391 -20.34 -12.79 -23.04
N VAL A 392 -21.33 -12.40 -22.25
CA VAL A 392 -22.73 -12.30 -22.65
C VAL A 392 -23.17 -10.84 -22.51
N PRO A 393 -23.75 -10.21 -23.56
CA PRO A 393 -24.25 -8.85 -23.44
C PRO A 393 -25.48 -8.79 -22.51
N GLY A 394 -25.50 -7.80 -21.62
CA GLY A 394 -26.69 -7.45 -20.85
C GLY A 394 -27.63 -6.57 -21.68
N PRO A 395 -28.95 -6.84 -21.70
CA PRO A 395 -29.92 -5.94 -22.32
C PRO A 395 -29.81 -4.54 -21.72
N MET A 396 -29.50 -3.55 -22.54
CA MET A 396 -29.25 -2.17 -22.13
C MET A 396 -30.29 -1.23 -22.73
N GLU A 397 -31.01 -0.51 -21.88
CA GLU A 397 -31.91 0.58 -22.25
C GLU A 397 -31.24 1.91 -21.89
N SER A 398 -31.29 2.89 -22.79
CA SER A 398 -30.63 4.18 -22.59
C SER A 398 -31.64 5.30 -22.73
N ASP A 399 -31.61 6.26 -21.81
CA ASP A 399 -32.42 7.47 -21.92
C ASP A 399 -31.66 8.61 -22.65
N LYS A 400 -32.33 9.75 -22.83
CA LYS A 400 -31.74 10.92 -23.49
C LYS A 400 -30.69 11.65 -22.63
N ALA A 401 -30.63 11.36 -21.33
CA ALA A 401 -29.69 11.96 -20.39
C ALA A 401 -28.39 11.14 -20.27
N GLY A 402 -28.25 10.06 -21.04
CA GLY A 402 -27.09 9.16 -20.97
C GLY A 402 -27.11 8.25 -19.74
N LEU A 403 -28.29 8.06 -19.13
CA LEU A 403 -28.50 7.04 -18.12
C LEU A 403 -28.83 5.73 -18.84
N HIS A 404 -28.06 4.70 -18.52
CA HIS A 404 -28.22 3.36 -19.04
C HIS A 404 -28.70 2.44 -17.92
N GLN A 405 -29.75 1.66 -18.20
CA GLN A 405 -30.24 0.60 -17.34
C GLN A 405 -29.94 -0.75 -17.99
N VAL A 406 -29.24 -1.63 -17.28
CA VAL A 406 -28.81 -2.93 -17.79
C VAL A 406 -29.37 -4.05 -16.93
N THR A 407 -30.08 -4.98 -17.55
CA THR A 407 -30.56 -6.18 -16.86
C THR A 407 -29.43 -7.20 -16.74
N LEU A 408 -29.22 -7.77 -15.54
CA LEU A 408 -28.21 -8.81 -15.35
C LEU A 408 -28.65 -10.10 -16.06
N PRO A 409 -27.80 -10.71 -16.92
CA PRO A 409 -28.08 -12.01 -17.50
C PRO A 409 -28.21 -13.11 -16.43
N ALA A 410 -29.01 -14.13 -16.71
CA ALA A 410 -29.09 -15.32 -15.86
C ALA A 410 -27.71 -15.97 -15.69
N GLY A 411 -27.32 -16.28 -14.45
CA GLY A 411 -26.02 -16.85 -14.12
C GLY A 411 -24.85 -15.86 -14.08
N ALA A 412 -25.10 -14.55 -14.18
CA ALA A 412 -24.06 -13.53 -14.01
C ALA A 412 -23.55 -13.43 -12.56
N VAL A 413 -24.42 -13.70 -11.58
CA VAL A 413 -24.07 -13.72 -10.16
C VAL A 413 -23.56 -15.11 -9.78
N VAL A 414 -22.34 -15.17 -9.24
CA VAL A 414 -21.64 -16.36 -8.75
C VAL A 414 -21.00 -15.99 -7.41
N ASP A 415 -21.26 -16.78 -6.36
CA ASP A 415 -20.76 -16.54 -5.00
C ASP A 415 -21.04 -15.11 -4.50
N ASP A 416 -22.30 -14.67 -4.65
CA ASP A 416 -22.83 -13.35 -4.22
C ASP A 416 -22.11 -12.14 -4.85
N ALA A 417 -21.41 -12.38 -5.95
CA ALA A 417 -20.71 -11.37 -6.72
C ALA A 417 -20.92 -11.56 -8.22
N PHE A 418 -20.72 -10.51 -8.99
CA PHE A 418 -20.66 -10.60 -10.44
C PHE A 418 -19.55 -9.71 -11.00
N ARG A 419 -19.20 -9.97 -12.25
CA ARG A 419 -18.26 -9.17 -13.03
C ARG A 419 -19.01 -8.53 -14.19
N VAL A 420 -18.67 -7.30 -14.51
CA VAL A 420 -19.20 -6.57 -15.66
C VAL A 420 -18.07 -5.88 -16.39
N VAL A 421 -18.08 -5.96 -17.72
CA VAL A 421 -17.16 -5.25 -18.60
C VAL A 421 -17.93 -4.18 -19.34
N LEU A 422 -17.47 -2.94 -19.23
CA LEU A 422 -17.97 -1.79 -19.96
C LEU A 422 -17.01 -1.55 -21.11
N GLU A 423 -17.48 -1.67 -22.35
CA GLU A 423 -16.65 -1.50 -23.54
C GLU A 423 -17.02 -0.19 -24.25
N SER A 424 -16.01 0.51 -24.77
CA SER A 424 -16.16 1.74 -25.56
C SER A 424 -15.64 1.59 -26.99
N ASP A 425 -16.12 2.46 -27.88
CA ASP A 425 -15.58 2.62 -29.25
C ASP A 425 -14.34 3.53 -29.29
N GLY A 426 -13.71 3.82 -28.15
CA GLY A 426 -12.58 4.75 -28.01
C GLY A 426 -12.72 5.61 -26.75
N ASP A 427 -13.33 6.78 -26.86
CA ASP A 427 -13.39 7.76 -25.76
C ASP A 427 -14.58 7.53 -24.81
N GLY A 428 -14.60 6.35 -24.16
CA GLY A 428 -15.60 6.02 -23.16
C GLY A 428 -15.42 6.81 -21.86
N GLY A 429 -16.52 7.16 -21.19
CA GLY A 429 -16.49 7.79 -19.87
C GLY A 429 -17.67 7.38 -19.01
N ILE A 430 -17.44 7.07 -17.73
CA ILE A 430 -18.49 6.79 -16.74
C ILE A 430 -18.46 7.84 -15.64
N ASP A 431 -19.57 8.56 -15.49
CA ASP A 431 -19.83 9.56 -14.44
C ASP A 431 -20.46 8.93 -13.19
N TRP A 432 -21.10 7.76 -13.33
CA TRP A 432 -21.78 7.13 -12.20
C TRP A 432 -22.02 5.65 -12.47
N PHE A 433 -21.86 4.83 -11.42
CA PHE A 433 -22.17 3.41 -11.45
C PHE A 433 -22.91 3.01 -10.18
N ALA A 434 -24.03 2.30 -10.36
CA ALA A 434 -24.87 1.81 -9.29
C ALA A 434 -25.51 0.46 -9.64
N VAL A 435 -25.88 -0.29 -8.61
CA VAL A 435 -26.53 -1.59 -8.74
C VAL A 435 -27.77 -1.60 -7.88
N ARG A 436 -28.92 -1.90 -8.50
CA ARG A 436 -30.17 -2.14 -7.77
C ARG A 436 -30.15 -3.55 -7.21
N THR A 437 -30.53 -3.67 -5.95
CA THR A 437 -30.69 -4.97 -5.29
C THR A 437 -32.13 -5.16 -4.83
N ASN A 438 -32.56 -6.42 -4.83
CA ASN A 438 -33.76 -6.83 -4.09
C ASN A 438 -33.31 -7.18 -2.68
N GLY A 439 -33.75 -6.41 -1.69
CA GLY A 439 -33.43 -6.66 -0.28
C GLY A 439 -33.82 -5.49 0.62
N PRO A 440 -33.70 -5.63 1.94
CA PRO A 440 -33.76 -4.50 2.86
C PRO A 440 -32.59 -3.53 2.60
N ASP A 441 -32.69 -2.28 3.07
CA ASP A 441 -31.55 -1.35 3.05
C ASP A 441 -30.32 -2.00 3.68
N THR A 442 -29.23 -2.09 2.91
CA THR A 442 -28.01 -2.77 3.35
C THR A 442 -27.48 -2.12 4.62
N PRO A 443 -27.26 -2.88 5.71
CA PRO A 443 -26.51 -2.34 6.82
C PRO A 443 -25.10 -2.02 6.32
N LYS A 444 -24.69 -0.75 6.43
CA LYS A 444 -23.29 -0.37 6.22
C LYS A 444 -22.39 -1.27 7.06
N TRP A 445 -21.22 -1.61 6.53
CA TRP A 445 -20.20 -2.32 7.30
C TRP A 445 -20.05 -1.66 8.67
N LYS A 446 -20.11 -2.48 9.72
CA LYS A 446 -19.90 -2.05 11.09
C LYS A 446 -18.61 -2.64 11.58
N ALA A 447 -17.82 -1.77 12.19
CA ALA A 447 -16.65 -2.21 12.91
C ALA A 447 -17.03 -3.14 14.07
N PRO A 448 -16.17 -4.11 14.41
CA PRO A 448 -16.27 -4.81 15.69
C PRO A 448 -16.06 -3.85 16.86
N ASP A 449 -16.46 -4.27 18.06
CA ASP A 449 -16.32 -3.49 19.29
C ASP A 449 -14.90 -2.97 19.51
N ASN A 450 -14.79 -1.76 20.09
CA ASN A 450 -13.53 -1.08 20.39
C ASN A 450 -12.70 -1.85 21.44
N GLN A 451 -11.91 -2.82 20.99
CA GLN A 451 -10.91 -3.51 21.79
C GLN A 451 -9.52 -3.20 21.25
N TYR A 452 -8.57 -2.95 22.15
CA TYR A 452 -7.16 -2.89 21.76
C TYR A 452 -6.77 -4.22 21.12
N ARG A 453 -6.24 -4.16 19.90
CA ARG A 453 -5.67 -5.31 19.21
C ARG A 453 -4.41 -4.85 18.47
N GLU A 454 -3.39 -5.69 18.58
CA GLU A 454 -2.08 -5.43 18.02
C GLU A 454 -1.63 -6.64 17.23
N TYR A 455 -1.15 -6.39 16.00
CA TYR A 455 -0.44 -7.42 15.27
C TYR A 455 0.95 -7.60 15.87
N ARG A 456 1.24 -8.81 16.32
CA ARG A 456 2.61 -9.24 16.64
C ARG A 456 2.97 -10.35 15.67
N VAL A 457 4.06 -10.16 14.90
CA VAL A 457 4.60 -11.28 14.12
C VAL A 457 5.22 -12.25 15.10
N GLU A 458 4.47 -13.30 15.41
CA GLU A 458 5.02 -14.45 16.09
C GLU A 458 5.50 -15.46 15.04
N ALA A 459 6.66 -16.01 15.36
CA ALA A 459 7.18 -17.24 14.82
C ALA A 459 6.16 -18.40 14.98
N ASP A 460 5.52 -18.84 13.89
CA ASP A 460 4.61 -19.99 13.92
C ASP A 460 5.32 -21.34 14.17
N HIS A 461 6.63 -21.37 14.36
CA HIS A 461 7.37 -22.59 14.73
C HIS A 461 7.74 -22.60 16.23
N THR A 462 7.49 -21.51 16.98
CA THR A 462 7.77 -21.43 18.42
C THR A 462 6.56 -21.69 19.32
N ARG A 463 5.32 -21.75 18.79
CA ARG A 463 4.13 -22.00 19.64
C ARG A 463 4.00 -23.49 20.01
N ALA A 464 3.54 -23.75 21.22
CA ALA A 464 3.27 -25.10 21.71
C ALA A 464 2.10 -25.73 20.93
N GLY A 465 2.26 -26.96 20.43
CA GLY A 465 1.24 -27.66 19.62
C GLY A 465 1.40 -27.49 18.10
N ASN A 466 2.45 -26.82 17.64
CA ASN A 466 2.66 -26.49 16.23
C ASN A 466 3.08 -27.64 15.31
N LEU A 467 2.99 -28.88 15.79
CA LEU A 467 3.44 -30.06 15.07
C LEU A 467 2.30 -31.07 15.01
N VAL A 468 1.63 -31.13 13.86
CA VAL A 468 1.46 -32.45 13.26
C VAL A 468 2.87 -33.04 13.19
N THR A 469 3.09 -34.25 13.69
CA THR A 469 4.40 -34.92 13.83
C THR A 469 5.15 -35.04 12.49
N ASN A 470 5.70 -33.93 12.01
CA ASN A 470 6.58 -33.81 10.86
C ASN A 470 7.80 -32.96 11.27
N PRO A 471 8.62 -33.45 12.23
CA PRO A 471 9.90 -32.82 12.57
C PRO A 471 10.83 -32.63 11.36
N GLY A 472 10.57 -33.32 10.24
CA GLY A 472 11.33 -33.22 9.00
C GLY A 472 11.31 -31.83 8.34
N CYS A 473 10.23 -31.04 8.41
CA CYS A 473 10.24 -29.70 7.79
C CYS A 473 11.27 -28.73 8.39
N ARG A 474 11.96 -29.12 9.48
CA ARG A 474 13.02 -28.35 10.15
C ARG A 474 14.43 -28.72 9.69
N THR A 475 14.60 -29.85 9.01
CA THR A 475 15.90 -30.37 8.59
C THR A 475 15.94 -30.42 7.08
N ASP A 476 17.02 -29.92 6.49
CA ASP A 476 17.23 -29.92 5.05
C ASP A 476 16.95 -31.30 4.41
N ASP A 477 17.24 -32.38 5.13
CA ASP A 477 17.10 -33.77 4.67
C ASP A 477 15.67 -34.25 4.41
N ALA A 478 14.65 -33.51 4.84
CA ALA A 478 13.26 -33.95 4.66
C ALA A 478 12.60 -33.40 3.40
N TRP A 479 13.23 -32.50 2.67
CA TRP A 479 12.68 -32.00 1.42
C TRP A 479 13.33 -32.72 0.24
N GLU A 480 12.48 -33.18 -0.67
CA GLU A 480 12.93 -33.65 -1.98
C GLU A 480 13.09 -32.43 -2.90
N LEU A 481 14.32 -32.12 -3.29
CA LEU A 481 14.64 -30.96 -4.11
C LEU A 481 14.77 -31.36 -5.57
N ALA A 482 14.09 -30.65 -6.46
CA ALA A 482 14.33 -30.76 -7.90
C ALA A 482 15.68 -30.13 -8.27
N GLU A 483 16.19 -30.45 -9.46
CA GLU A 483 17.45 -29.92 -9.97
C GLU A 483 17.49 -28.38 -9.92
N GLY A 484 18.61 -27.84 -9.43
CA GLY A 484 18.80 -26.39 -9.24
C GLY A 484 18.19 -25.80 -7.96
N THR A 485 17.32 -26.53 -7.25
CA THR A 485 16.80 -26.09 -5.95
C THR A 485 17.85 -26.32 -4.86
N VAL A 486 18.06 -25.34 -3.98
CA VAL A 486 19.09 -25.43 -2.93
C VAL A 486 18.56 -25.01 -1.56
N PHE A 487 19.13 -25.60 -0.52
CA PHE A 487 19.07 -25.03 0.82
C PHE A 487 20.12 -23.94 0.93
N ASN A 488 19.62 -22.75 1.18
CA ASN A 488 20.42 -21.57 1.30
C ASN A 488 20.59 -21.24 2.79
N ARG A 489 21.84 -21.27 3.27
CA ARG A 489 22.19 -21.12 4.68
C ARG A 489 23.00 -19.85 4.89
N ALA A 490 22.75 -19.19 6.02
CA ALA A 490 23.57 -18.05 6.41
C ALA A 490 25.05 -18.42 6.51
N PHE A 491 25.92 -17.51 6.05
CA PHE A 491 27.36 -17.63 6.19
C PHE A 491 28.02 -16.28 6.33
N THR A 492 29.22 -16.29 6.90
CA THR A 492 30.09 -15.13 7.04
C THR A 492 31.48 -15.52 6.55
N ARG A 493 32.03 -14.77 5.60
CA ARG A 493 33.33 -15.07 5.00
C ARG A 493 34.13 -13.78 4.78
N GLU A 494 35.40 -13.80 5.15
CA GLU A 494 36.33 -12.74 4.79
C GLU A 494 36.50 -12.63 3.26
N VAL A 495 36.38 -11.42 2.74
CA VAL A 495 36.54 -11.09 1.32
C VAL A 495 37.46 -9.89 1.15
N GLY A 496 38.29 -9.93 0.11
CA GLY A 496 39.16 -8.80 -0.18
C GLY A 496 40.20 -9.10 -1.26
N PRO A 497 40.90 -8.07 -1.75
CA PRO A 497 40.66 -6.65 -1.44
C PRO A 497 39.33 -6.14 -2.02
N LEU A 498 38.57 -5.38 -1.22
CA LEU A 498 37.39 -4.63 -1.67
C LEU A 498 37.83 -3.26 -2.20
N GLY A 499 37.20 -2.79 -3.27
CA GLY A 499 37.39 -1.44 -3.79
C GLY A 499 36.08 -0.76 -4.16
N PHE A 500 35.85 0.45 -3.62
CA PHE A 500 34.79 1.33 -4.08
C PHE A 500 35.29 2.15 -5.28
N VAL A 501 34.60 2.00 -6.42
CA VAL A 501 35.03 2.52 -7.72
C VAL A 501 33.99 3.46 -8.34
N GLY A 502 34.42 4.27 -9.32
CA GLY A 502 33.58 5.28 -9.99
C GLY A 502 33.66 6.66 -9.32
N LYS A 503 33.02 7.68 -9.91
CA LYS A 503 33.08 9.08 -9.40
C LYS A 503 32.71 9.16 -7.91
N THR A 504 33.26 10.16 -7.20
CA THR A 504 33.04 10.40 -5.76
C THR A 504 31.56 10.27 -5.40
N ARG A 505 31.23 9.49 -4.34
CA ARG A 505 29.86 9.07 -3.96
C ARG A 505 29.19 8.06 -4.91
N GLY A 506 29.99 7.17 -5.49
CA GLY A 506 29.52 6.06 -6.31
C GLY A 506 28.63 5.05 -5.56
N ARG A 507 28.12 4.10 -6.32
CA ARG A 507 27.43 2.90 -5.80
C ARG A 507 28.07 1.63 -6.36
N LEU A 508 29.34 1.70 -6.76
CA LEU A 508 30.01 0.58 -7.39
C LEU A 508 31.13 0.07 -6.48
N ALA A 509 31.16 -1.24 -6.29
CA ALA A 509 32.19 -1.95 -5.57
C ALA A 509 32.80 -3.06 -6.44
N THR A 510 34.02 -3.43 -6.13
CA THR A 510 34.78 -4.53 -6.75
C THR A 510 35.33 -5.42 -5.64
N LEU A 511 35.36 -6.73 -5.88
CA LEU A 511 36.03 -7.69 -5.01
C LEU A 511 37.20 -8.31 -5.78
N GLY A 512 38.36 -8.43 -5.13
CA GLY A 512 39.60 -8.91 -5.76
C GLY A 512 39.56 -10.36 -6.25
N GLU A 513 38.67 -11.19 -5.69
CA GLU A 513 38.35 -12.52 -6.22
C GLU A 513 36.87 -12.56 -6.63
N PRO A 514 36.50 -13.29 -7.70
CA PRO A 514 35.11 -13.57 -8.04
C PRO A 514 34.49 -14.47 -6.95
N GLY A 515 34.15 -13.88 -5.81
CA GLY A 515 33.49 -14.57 -4.71
C GLY A 515 32.02 -14.87 -5.02
N PRO A 516 31.34 -15.64 -4.14
CA PRO A 516 29.93 -16.01 -4.28
C PRO A 516 28.95 -14.85 -4.02
N ALA A 517 29.46 -13.61 -4.00
CA ALA A 517 28.69 -12.42 -3.71
C ALA A 517 27.52 -12.30 -4.70
N ARG A 518 26.30 -12.28 -4.15
CA ARG A 518 25.05 -12.08 -4.87
C ARG A 518 24.37 -10.78 -4.45
N ALA A 519 23.33 -10.40 -5.18
CA ALA A 519 22.42 -9.38 -4.69
C ALA A 519 21.92 -9.77 -3.29
N TYR A 520 21.63 -8.78 -2.46
CA TYR A 520 21.33 -8.97 -1.05
C TYR A 520 22.38 -9.77 -0.26
N ASP A 521 23.65 -9.75 -0.61
CA ASP A 521 24.70 -9.99 0.39
C ASP A 521 25.12 -8.67 1.03
N THR A 522 25.56 -8.74 2.29
CA THR A 522 26.08 -7.58 3.01
C THR A 522 27.59 -7.64 3.08
N LEU A 523 28.26 -6.63 2.54
CA LEU A 523 29.68 -6.38 2.77
C LEU A 523 29.85 -5.56 4.04
N ARG A 524 30.42 -6.13 5.10
CA ARG A 524 30.84 -5.39 6.29
C ARG A 524 32.26 -4.89 6.12
N VAL A 525 32.41 -3.59 5.95
CA VAL A 525 33.70 -2.93 5.75
C VAL A 525 34.20 -2.39 7.08
N THR A 526 35.46 -2.68 7.38
CA THR A 526 36.16 -2.16 8.56
C THR A 526 37.54 -1.62 8.18
N GLY A 527 38.10 -0.73 9.00
CA GLY A 527 39.44 -0.19 8.79
C GLY A 527 39.57 0.84 7.67
N SER A 528 38.46 1.38 7.14
CA SER A 528 38.50 2.44 6.14
C SER A 528 39.07 3.74 6.73
N ALA A 529 40.03 4.34 6.03
CA ALA A 529 40.63 5.63 6.35
C ALA A 529 39.74 6.80 5.87
N LEU A 530 38.93 6.57 4.84
CA LEU A 530 38.03 7.58 4.27
C LEU A 530 36.61 7.52 4.86
N GLY A 531 36.43 6.76 5.94
CA GLY A 531 35.18 6.67 6.68
C GLY A 531 34.10 5.81 6.03
N ASN A 532 34.48 4.93 5.09
CA ASN A 532 33.66 3.91 4.45
C ASN A 532 33.37 2.70 5.35
N ASN A 533 33.51 2.80 6.67
CA ASN A 533 33.17 1.69 7.57
C ASN A 533 31.65 1.43 7.61
N GLY A 534 31.27 0.17 7.83
CA GLY A 534 29.90 -0.29 8.05
C GLY A 534 29.40 -1.28 6.99
N ALA A 535 28.09 -1.52 6.98
CA ALA A 535 27.45 -2.48 6.09
C ALA A 535 27.11 -1.87 4.72
N PHE A 536 27.41 -2.59 3.64
CA PHE A 536 27.05 -2.25 2.27
C PHE A 536 26.34 -3.43 1.61
N ARG A 537 25.03 -3.28 1.41
CA ARG A 537 24.24 -4.31 0.73
C ARG A 537 24.49 -4.28 -0.77
N ILE A 538 24.71 -5.43 -1.37
CA ILE A 538 24.77 -5.59 -2.81
C ILE A 538 23.35 -5.50 -3.37
N ARG A 539 23.11 -4.60 -4.32
CA ARG A 539 21.87 -4.47 -5.08
C ARG A 539 21.86 -5.39 -6.28
N GLN A 540 22.95 -5.42 -7.04
CA GLN A 540 23.03 -6.13 -8.31
C GLN A 540 24.48 -6.45 -8.63
N LYS A 541 24.74 -7.64 -9.17
CA LYS A 541 26.02 -7.99 -9.80
C LYS A 541 25.98 -7.55 -11.26
N GLN A 542 26.99 -6.83 -11.71
CA GLN A 542 27.16 -6.40 -13.09
C GLN A 542 27.89 -7.50 -13.89
N GLU A 543 27.72 -7.49 -15.20
CA GLU A 543 28.37 -8.46 -16.11
C GLU A 543 29.90 -8.42 -16.02
N ASP A 544 30.47 -7.25 -15.74
CA ASP A 544 31.91 -7.04 -15.59
C ASP A 544 32.46 -7.37 -14.20
N GLY A 545 31.67 -8.06 -13.37
CA GLY A 545 32.06 -8.48 -12.02
C GLY A 545 31.99 -7.38 -10.95
N ARG A 546 31.63 -6.14 -11.31
CA ARG A 546 31.33 -5.09 -10.32
C ARG A 546 30.01 -5.35 -9.63
N PHE A 547 29.84 -4.72 -8.48
CA PHE A 547 28.60 -4.76 -7.70
C PHE A 547 28.03 -3.36 -7.60
N VAL A 548 26.73 -3.22 -7.93
CA VAL A 548 25.97 -2.06 -7.49
C VAL A 548 25.62 -2.29 -6.03
N ILE A 549 25.94 -1.35 -5.14
CA ILE A 549 25.60 -1.40 -3.71
C ILE A 549 24.52 -0.37 -3.38
N ARG A 550 23.68 -0.64 -2.37
CA ARG A 550 22.58 0.26 -1.98
C ARG A 550 23.09 1.53 -1.27
N ARG A 551 24.09 1.40 -0.39
CA ARG A 551 24.71 2.50 0.37
C ARG A 551 25.77 3.21 -0.47
N ARG A 552 25.78 4.54 -0.46
CA ARG A 552 26.87 5.33 -1.08
C ARG A 552 28.14 5.23 -0.24
N ASN A 553 29.27 4.97 -0.88
CA ASN A 553 30.57 5.18 -0.25
C ASN A 553 30.81 6.69 -0.04
N LYS A 554 31.54 7.05 1.02
CA LYS A 554 31.94 8.44 1.29
C LYS A 554 32.97 8.91 0.27
N ASP A 555 33.93 8.06 -0.03
CA ASP A 555 34.99 8.33 -0.99
C ASP A 555 35.49 7.05 -1.67
N MET A 556 36.17 7.18 -2.80
CA MET A 556 36.84 6.07 -3.49
C MET A 556 37.96 5.53 -2.62
N GLU A 557 37.95 4.22 -2.38
CA GLU A 557 38.96 3.56 -1.55
C GLU A 557 39.10 2.11 -1.98
N THR A 558 40.33 1.62 -2.09
CA THR A 558 40.67 0.26 -2.54
C THR A 558 41.53 -0.44 -1.51
N GLY A 559 41.62 -1.77 -1.58
CA GLY A 559 42.41 -2.53 -0.61
C GLY A 559 41.71 -2.69 0.75
N LEU A 560 40.40 -2.45 0.80
CA LEU A 560 39.63 -2.56 2.02
C LEU A 560 39.45 -4.03 2.41
N ALA A 561 39.59 -4.30 3.70
CA ALA A 561 39.15 -5.55 4.30
C ALA A 561 37.63 -5.51 4.47
N ALA A 562 36.96 -6.59 4.10
CA ALA A 562 35.54 -6.71 4.30
C ALA A 562 35.15 -8.16 4.62
N THR A 563 34.03 -8.32 5.31
CA THR A 563 33.39 -9.61 5.50
C THR A 563 32.13 -9.65 4.64
N LEU A 564 31.98 -10.66 3.80
CA LEU A 564 30.74 -10.96 3.09
C LEU A 564 29.84 -11.77 4.02
N GLU A 565 28.70 -11.19 4.35
CA GLU A 565 27.65 -11.84 5.11
C GLU A 565 26.49 -12.15 4.18
N HIS A 566 26.21 -13.43 4.11
CA HIS A 566 25.01 -13.96 3.49
C HIS A 566 24.02 -14.34 4.58
N SER A 567 22.80 -13.83 4.49
CA SER A 567 21.67 -14.34 5.25
C SER A 567 20.41 -14.09 4.43
N ASP A 568 19.87 -15.18 3.91
CA ASP A 568 18.53 -15.18 3.35
C ASP A 568 17.49 -15.65 4.36
N GLY A 569 17.87 -16.21 5.51
CA GLY A 569 16.95 -16.61 6.57
C GLY A 569 16.07 -15.47 7.08
N CYS A 570 14.84 -15.80 7.48
CA CYS A 570 13.99 -14.88 8.22
C CYS A 570 14.44 -14.92 9.70
N PRO A 571 14.81 -13.80 10.35
CA PRO A 571 15.29 -13.80 11.73
C PRO A 571 14.27 -14.33 12.75
N LEU A 572 13.00 -14.33 12.38
CA LEU A 572 11.96 -14.95 13.19
C LEU A 572 12.00 -16.48 13.15
N VAL A 573 12.71 -17.10 12.20
CA VAL A 573 12.78 -18.55 11.99
C VAL A 573 14.15 -19.11 12.40
N PRO A 574 14.23 -19.95 13.44
CA PRO A 574 15.45 -20.63 13.86
C PRO A 574 16.09 -21.42 12.72
N GLY A 575 17.42 -21.37 12.66
CA GLY A 575 18.23 -22.14 11.72
C GLY A 575 18.81 -21.32 10.57
N ASP A 576 18.34 -20.08 10.36
CA ASP A 576 18.85 -19.14 9.35
C ASP A 576 19.01 -19.76 7.94
N SER A 577 18.10 -20.66 7.57
CA SER A 577 18.06 -21.29 6.25
C SER A 577 16.72 -21.08 5.54
N CYS A 578 16.76 -21.12 4.22
CA CYS A 578 15.57 -21.11 3.37
C CYS A 578 15.76 -22.00 2.15
N ILE A 579 14.65 -22.46 1.59
CA ILE A 579 14.63 -23.17 0.30
C ILE A 579 14.62 -22.11 -0.80
N GLU A 580 15.58 -22.19 -1.72
CA GLU A 580 15.69 -21.32 -2.88
C GLU A 580 15.31 -22.06 -4.17
N LEU A 581 14.29 -21.53 -4.86
CA LEU A 581 13.79 -22.00 -6.15
C LEU A 581 14.21 -21.00 -7.24
N PRO A 582 15.29 -21.22 -8.00
CA PRO A 582 15.86 -20.18 -8.86
C PRO A 582 15.19 -20.02 -10.24
N SER A 583 14.33 -20.95 -10.67
CA SER A 583 13.73 -20.96 -12.02
C SER A 583 12.34 -21.60 -12.03
N SER A 584 11.65 -21.60 -13.17
CA SER A 584 10.30 -22.20 -13.32
C SER A 584 10.27 -23.69 -13.07
N ASP A 585 11.39 -24.36 -13.34
CA ASP A 585 11.49 -25.82 -13.27
C ASP A 585 11.95 -26.27 -11.88
N ALA A 586 12.40 -25.33 -11.04
CA ALA A 586 12.76 -25.58 -9.66
C ALA A 586 11.50 -25.91 -8.84
N ALA A 587 11.61 -26.92 -7.98
CA ALA A 587 10.56 -27.32 -7.06
C ALA A 587 11.16 -27.96 -5.81
N ALA A 588 10.43 -27.88 -4.70
CA ALA A 588 10.73 -28.65 -3.50
C ALA A 588 9.46 -29.34 -3.03
N GLU A 589 9.57 -30.61 -2.68
CA GLU A 589 8.44 -31.42 -2.24
C GLU A 589 8.66 -31.97 -0.84
N GLN A 590 7.57 -32.08 -0.08
CA GLN A 590 7.57 -32.70 1.23
C GLN A 590 6.28 -33.48 1.45
N GLN A 591 6.42 -34.70 1.98
CA GLN A 591 5.30 -35.56 2.36
C GLN A 591 4.78 -35.18 3.75
N LEU A 592 3.47 -35.08 3.85
CA LEU A 592 2.73 -34.71 5.04
C LEU A 592 1.80 -35.85 5.45
N VAL A 593 1.76 -36.15 6.75
CA VAL A 593 0.81 -37.12 7.31
C VAL A 593 -0.23 -36.35 8.09
N VAL A 594 -1.49 -36.36 7.65
CA VAL A 594 -2.59 -35.70 8.36
C VAL A 594 -3.11 -36.62 9.46
N PRO A 595 -3.13 -36.20 10.75
CA PRO A 595 -3.66 -37.03 11.83
C PRO A 595 -5.12 -37.36 11.60
N ALA A 596 -5.52 -38.59 11.97
CA ALA A 596 -6.91 -39.01 11.91
C ALA A 596 -7.80 -38.08 12.75
N GLY A 597 -9.00 -37.75 12.25
CA GLY A 597 -9.95 -36.86 12.91
C GLY A 597 -9.68 -35.36 12.72
N THR A 598 -8.60 -34.98 12.04
CA THR A 598 -8.36 -33.58 11.66
C THR A 598 -9.48 -33.10 10.74
N LYS A 599 -10.14 -32.00 11.07
CA LYS A 599 -11.20 -31.42 10.22
C LYS A 599 -10.70 -30.32 9.30
N ARG A 600 -9.73 -29.53 9.79
CA ARG A 600 -9.10 -28.45 9.03
C ARG A 600 -7.59 -28.49 9.19
N LEU A 601 -6.89 -28.05 8.16
CA LEU A 601 -5.46 -27.81 8.18
C LEU A 601 -5.20 -26.32 8.05
N ARG A 602 -4.45 -25.75 8.98
CA ARG A 602 -3.84 -24.43 8.84
C ARG A 602 -2.41 -24.60 8.36
N ILE A 603 -2.07 -23.96 7.26
CA ILE A 603 -0.72 -23.96 6.69
C ILE A 603 -0.19 -22.54 6.79
N SER A 604 1.01 -22.38 7.34
CA SER A 604 1.72 -21.11 7.35
C SER A 604 3.19 -21.28 6.98
N PHE A 605 3.75 -20.26 6.36
CA PHE A 605 5.16 -20.21 5.99
C PHE A 605 5.56 -18.76 5.73
N PHE A 606 6.86 -18.50 5.77
CA PHE A 606 7.43 -17.27 5.29
C PHE A 606 7.87 -17.45 3.84
N HIS A 607 7.60 -16.46 2.99
CA HIS A 607 8.06 -16.44 1.61
C HIS A 607 8.60 -15.06 1.25
N ARG A 608 9.43 -15.02 0.21
CA ARG A 608 9.73 -13.81 -0.56
C ARG A 608 10.09 -14.20 -2.00
N VAL A 609 9.89 -13.28 -2.91
CA VAL A 609 10.20 -13.40 -4.34
C VAL A 609 11.38 -12.50 -4.64
N TRP A 610 12.22 -12.93 -5.57
CA TRP A 610 13.41 -12.24 -5.99
C TRP A 610 13.45 -12.08 -7.49
N ASP A 611 13.69 -10.86 -7.97
CA ASP A 611 13.93 -10.57 -9.37
C ASP A 611 15.08 -9.55 -9.40
N ASP A 612 16.30 -10.03 -9.66
CA ASP A 612 17.52 -9.22 -9.64
C ASP A 612 17.53 -8.10 -10.68
N GLN A 613 16.74 -8.24 -11.75
CA GLN A 613 16.61 -7.24 -12.79
C GLN A 613 15.64 -6.12 -12.42
N ARG A 614 14.72 -6.37 -11.47
CA ARG A 614 13.66 -5.45 -11.07
C ARG A 614 13.80 -4.97 -9.62
N LEU A 615 15.02 -4.88 -9.08
CA LEU A 615 15.25 -4.33 -7.74
C LEU A 615 15.38 -2.81 -7.78
N GLY A 616 14.26 -2.09 -7.88
CA GLY A 616 14.18 -0.63 -7.86
C GLY A 616 13.25 -0.09 -6.78
N THR A 617 13.20 1.25 -6.65
CA THR A 617 12.44 1.91 -5.59
C THR A 617 10.91 1.74 -5.75
N ARG A 618 10.42 1.66 -7.00
CA ARG A 618 9.00 1.43 -7.36
C ARG A 618 8.68 0.00 -7.77
N ASP A 619 9.69 -0.84 -7.91
CA ASP A 619 9.48 -2.16 -8.49
C ASP A 619 8.84 -3.08 -7.45
N VAL A 620 7.89 -3.90 -7.91
CA VAL A 620 7.31 -5.00 -7.14
C VAL A 620 7.48 -6.28 -7.95
N PRO A 621 7.67 -7.44 -7.31
CA PRO A 621 7.64 -8.68 -8.04
C PRO A 621 6.25 -8.87 -8.68
N THR A 622 6.20 -9.33 -9.93
CA THR A 622 4.96 -9.30 -10.72
C THR A 622 4.07 -10.51 -10.59
N ALA A 623 4.52 -11.57 -9.91
CA ALA A 623 3.69 -12.76 -9.74
C ALA A 623 3.82 -13.33 -8.32
N PRO A 624 2.84 -14.13 -7.88
CA PRO A 624 2.83 -14.68 -6.54
C PRO A 624 3.89 -15.79 -6.36
N ALA A 625 4.22 -16.09 -5.11
CA ALA A 625 4.87 -17.34 -4.76
C ALA A 625 3.83 -18.47 -4.76
N ARG A 626 4.19 -19.64 -5.28
CA ARG A 626 3.21 -20.71 -5.56
C ARG A 626 3.48 -21.94 -4.71
N VAL A 627 2.43 -22.42 -4.05
CA VAL A 627 2.45 -23.63 -3.22
C VAL A 627 1.28 -24.52 -3.59
N VAL A 628 1.55 -25.78 -3.87
CA VAL A 628 0.53 -26.79 -4.18
C VAL A 628 0.46 -27.79 -3.04
N LEU A 629 -0.75 -28.09 -2.59
CA LEU A 629 -1.02 -29.20 -1.69
C LEU A 629 -1.88 -30.23 -2.43
N SER A 630 -1.40 -31.46 -2.49
CA SER A 630 -2.10 -32.54 -3.22
C SER A 630 -2.15 -33.83 -2.41
N GLY A 631 -3.11 -34.69 -2.72
CA GLY A 631 -3.35 -35.98 -2.06
C GLY A 631 -4.37 -36.80 -2.85
N ALA A 632 -4.79 -37.94 -2.30
CA ALA A 632 -5.78 -38.80 -2.95
C ALA A 632 -7.11 -38.05 -3.17
N GLY A 633 -7.41 -37.71 -4.43
CA GLY A 633 -8.63 -36.98 -4.81
C GLY A 633 -8.67 -35.50 -4.41
N PHE A 634 -7.54 -34.92 -3.97
CA PHE A 634 -7.44 -33.53 -3.55
C PHE A 634 -6.24 -32.85 -4.20
N SER A 635 -6.42 -31.66 -4.76
CA SER A 635 -5.32 -30.79 -5.18
C SER A 635 -5.76 -29.34 -5.06
N ARG A 636 -4.94 -28.52 -4.41
CA ARG A 636 -5.19 -27.09 -4.26
C ARG A 636 -3.89 -26.33 -4.39
N GLU A 637 -3.94 -25.28 -5.20
CA GLU A 637 -2.86 -24.32 -5.33
C GLU A 637 -3.16 -23.07 -4.52
N PHE A 638 -2.11 -22.51 -3.92
CA PHE A 638 -2.12 -21.24 -3.21
C PHE A 638 -1.13 -20.29 -3.87
N ALA A 639 -1.60 -19.07 -4.09
CA ALA A 639 -0.80 -17.95 -4.57
C ALA A 639 -0.56 -16.99 -3.39
N ALA A 640 0.67 -16.96 -2.87
CA ALA A 640 1.07 -16.02 -1.85
C ALA A 640 1.53 -14.70 -2.52
N PRO A 641 1.09 -13.52 -2.04
CA PRO A 641 1.37 -12.24 -2.72
C PRO A 641 2.88 -12.01 -2.95
N PRO A 642 3.29 -11.38 -4.07
CA PRO A 642 4.68 -11.04 -4.28
C PRO A 642 5.25 -10.10 -3.20
N SER A 643 6.53 -10.25 -2.87
CA SER A 643 7.31 -9.27 -2.10
C SER A 643 8.80 -9.59 -2.15
N PHE A 644 9.68 -8.59 -2.21
CA PHE A 644 11.12 -8.81 -1.98
C PHE A 644 11.46 -8.93 -0.48
N GLN A 645 10.51 -8.63 0.41
CA GLN A 645 10.62 -8.81 1.86
C GLN A 645 10.03 -10.13 2.32
N TRP A 646 10.52 -10.63 3.45
CA TRP A 646 9.89 -11.77 4.11
C TRP A 646 8.46 -11.42 4.49
N ARG A 647 7.52 -12.22 4.00
CA ARG A 647 6.10 -12.13 4.34
C ARG A 647 5.61 -13.44 4.90
N LYS A 648 4.71 -13.36 5.87
CA LYS A 648 4.02 -14.52 6.41
C LYS A 648 2.76 -14.80 5.59
N PHE A 649 2.69 -15.97 4.99
CA PHE A 649 1.47 -16.51 4.42
C PHE A 649 0.79 -17.44 5.41
N THR A 650 -0.54 -17.40 5.48
CA THR A 650 -1.33 -18.34 6.29
C THR A 650 -2.65 -18.61 5.59
N THR A 651 -3.04 -19.88 5.52
CA THR A 651 -4.32 -20.31 4.94
C THR A 651 -4.89 -21.47 5.74
N GLU A 652 -6.21 -21.61 5.73
CA GLU A 652 -6.93 -22.76 6.29
C GLU A 652 -7.71 -23.47 5.20
N ILE A 653 -7.68 -24.78 5.24
CA ILE A 653 -8.43 -25.64 4.33
C ILE A 653 -9.15 -26.76 5.08
N PRO A 654 -10.25 -27.31 4.55
CA PRO A 654 -10.74 -28.60 5.00
C PRO A 654 -9.61 -29.64 4.91
N ALA A 655 -9.48 -30.48 5.93
CA ALA A 655 -8.42 -31.47 6.01
C ALA A 655 -8.75 -32.67 5.10
N PRO A 656 -8.00 -32.89 4.01
CA PRO A 656 -8.10 -34.13 3.27
C PRO A 656 -7.61 -35.30 4.13
N VAL A 657 -8.22 -36.47 3.96
CA VAL A 657 -7.83 -37.69 4.69
C VAL A 657 -6.57 -38.28 4.08
N GLY A 658 -5.58 -38.63 4.92
CA GLY A 658 -4.43 -39.44 4.52
C GLY A 658 -3.13 -38.65 4.33
N LYS A 659 -2.31 -39.12 3.37
CA LYS A 659 -1.01 -38.51 3.03
C LYS A 659 -1.21 -37.38 2.03
N LEU A 660 -0.52 -36.26 2.26
CA LEU A 660 -0.47 -35.14 1.33
C LEU A 660 0.96 -34.87 0.89
N THR A 661 1.10 -34.28 -0.27
CA THR A 661 2.35 -33.73 -0.79
C THR A 661 2.22 -32.21 -0.84
N LEU A 662 3.11 -31.54 -0.12
CA LEU A 662 3.31 -30.10 -0.21
C LEU A 662 4.43 -29.84 -1.22
N ARG A 663 4.12 -29.10 -2.27
CA ARG A 663 5.06 -28.75 -3.34
C ARG A 663 5.22 -27.24 -3.43
N LEU A 664 6.45 -26.77 -3.38
CA LEU A 664 6.83 -25.39 -3.69
C LEU A 664 7.20 -25.31 -5.17
N LEU A 665 6.71 -24.29 -5.86
CA LEU A 665 6.94 -24.13 -7.30
C LEU A 665 7.74 -22.87 -7.58
N GLY A 666 8.85 -23.03 -8.28
CA GLY A 666 9.62 -21.92 -8.82
C GLY A 666 8.89 -21.18 -9.93
N ARG A 667 9.52 -20.13 -10.46
CA ARG A 667 8.91 -19.22 -11.45
C ARG A 667 9.88 -18.86 -12.59
N PRO A 668 9.35 -18.50 -13.76
CA PRO A 668 10.20 -18.13 -14.90
C PRO A 668 10.93 -16.80 -14.71
N ASP A 669 10.36 -15.87 -13.94
CA ASP A 669 10.79 -14.47 -13.82
C ASP A 669 11.36 -14.12 -12.44
N GLY A 670 12.18 -15.02 -11.86
CA GLY A 670 12.85 -14.74 -10.60
C GLY A 670 13.09 -15.96 -9.71
N ARG A 671 13.72 -15.74 -8.57
CA ARG A 671 13.92 -16.75 -7.52
C ARG A 671 12.80 -16.66 -6.49
N GLN A 672 12.42 -17.77 -5.89
CA GLN A 672 11.53 -17.78 -4.74
C GLN A 672 12.25 -18.36 -3.53
N LEU A 673 12.03 -17.75 -2.38
CA LEU A 673 12.63 -18.16 -1.12
C LEU A 673 11.52 -18.49 -0.14
N PHE A 674 11.63 -19.63 0.53
CA PHE A 674 10.66 -20.08 1.52
C PHE A 674 11.34 -20.52 2.80
N THR A 675 10.75 -20.23 3.96
CA THR A 675 11.23 -20.70 5.26
C THR A 675 10.10 -20.77 6.28
N GLY A 676 10.36 -21.41 7.44
CA GLY A 676 9.46 -21.39 8.59
C GLY A 676 8.09 -22.02 8.36
N PHE A 677 8.03 -23.12 7.60
CA PHE A 677 6.78 -23.87 7.37
C PHE A 677 6.21 -24.45 8.68
N ALA A 678 4.92 -24.23 8.91
CA ALA A 678 4.15 -24.81 10.01
C ALA A 678 2.78 -25.29 9.49
N ILE A 679 2.34 -26.45 10.00
CA ILE A 679 1.06 -27.08 9.62
C ILE A 679 0.35 -27.53 10.90
N HIS A 680 -0.88 -27.07 11.08
CA HIS A 680 -1.69 -27.34 12.27
C HIS A 680 -2.97 -28.07 11.88
N ALA A 681 -3.28 -29.12 12.64
CA ALA A 681 -4.64 -29.62 12.74
C ALA A 681 -5.47 -28.60 13.52
N VAL A 682 -6.58 -28.14 12.93
CA VAL A 682 -7.55 -27.26 13.58
C VAL A 682 -8.85 -28.06 13.75
N GLU A 683 -9.34 -28.13 14.99
CA GLU A 683 -10.54 -28.89 15.37
C GLU A 683 -11.86 -28.37 14.77
#